data_AF-A0A536W1K0-F1
#
_entry.id   AF-A0A536W1K0-F1
#
_cell.length_a   1.000
_cell.length_b   1.000
_cell.length_c   1.000
_cell.angle_alpha   90.00
_cell.angle_beta   90.00
_cell.angle_gamma   90.00
#
_symmetry.space_group_name_H-M   'P 1'
#
loop_
_entity.id
_entity.type
_entity.pdbx_description
1 polymer ?
#
loop_
_entity_poly.entity_id
_entity_poly.type
_entity_poly.pdbx_seq_one_letter_code
_entity_poly.pdbx_strand_id
1 'polypeptide(L)'
;MAPPSGSAHALRDVTLDDKYQLESGRVYVTGVQALVRLLMLQRQRDVLAGLNTAGFVSGYRGSPLGALDLSLWGAEKFLSKAHIQFRPGLNEDLAATAIWGSQQVNMYPGAKYDGVFAMWYGKGPGVDRCGDVFKHANFAGTSKRGGVLVLAGDDHAAKSSTLPHQSDHQFSAAMMPVLYPSSVQEIIDLGLHGWAMSRYSGLWVGFKCVSDTVESSASVYIDPDRVKLITPDDFPFPPDGISIRWPDGFLDTEARMHGYKIYAALHYCRANQLNRIVIDSPKPRLGIITSGKSYMDVRQALDDLGITETDAAEIGIRLFKVAMPWPLEPEGVRHFAEGLEEILVVEEKRQIVEYQLKEQLYNWRTDVRPRVVGKFDEKGEWMRPHGDWLLPATSELTPAMVARVIAQRIERLDLHPRTMEKVRSRVAFINAKEAALAKPKISLQRIPYFCSGCPHNTSTKVPEGSRATAGIGCHVMAIWMDRSTSTFTHMGGEGVPWIGQAQFTNEKHIFANLGDGTYYHSGSLAIRASVAANVNITYKILYNDAVAMTGGQPVDGPLSPSDIARQVAAEGVKKIVVVTDEPEKYPSGYFAADIEIHHRDDLDRVQRTLRDTPGVTVLLYDQTCAAEKRRRRKRGKYPDPAKRVVINELVCEGCGDCGVKSNCVSVAPVETEFGRKRTIDQSSCNKDFSCVNGFCPSFVTVVGGNLRKPQKVASGEFPALTEPTLASTAAPYGILVTGIGGTGVVTIGALLGMAAHLEGKGCSVLDMTGLAQKNGAVVSHVRIADAPEQLYATRIAAGEAKLVLACDILTGVGYEAIAKMQKGVTKALVNTALVMPADFTRNADLKFPLGSMEQEIKDAVSPGDAEFLDATKLATGLMGDSIATNLFMVGFAYQRGLIPLSEAAIVRAIELNGAAIESNKESFKWGRLAAADPERVLAAAIPRQKPESQRLSTSLDEMIARRASFLTDYQDGAYGKRYTDFLDKVRTAETARLPGKSALTEAVARYYFKLLAIKDEYEVARLYTDGDFARRVAAQFEGNYKLNFHLAPPLSNKPDLVTGEAKKSVYGPWMMSAFGLLARMKGLRGTAFDIFGRSAERRMERQLITDYEALIEELLPRLAAHNHAIAVELASIPEHIRGYGHVKDRHLKAAKAKEAELIAAYRSAKPAEAQQAIPVAA
;
A
#
# COMPACT_ATOMS: atom_id res chain seq x y z
N MET A 1 19.92 42.27 -5.91
CA MET A 1 20.52 42.09 -7.25
C MET A 1 20.33 40.64 -7.64
N ALA A 2 19.49 40.37 -8.64
CA ALA A 2 19.31 39.02 -9.17
C ALA A 2 20.52 38.65 -10.03
N PRO A 3 21.11 37.45 -9.89
CA PRO A 3 22.19 37.02 -10.76
C PRO A 3 21.65 36.67 -12.17
N PRO A 4 22.48 36.73 -13.21
CA PRO A 4 22.03 36.56 -14.59
C PRO A 4 21.63 35.11 -14.88
N SER A 5 20.54 34.94 -15.62
CA SER A 5 20.07 33.66 -16.17
C SER A 5 21.05 33.15 -17.23
N GLY A 6 21.79 32.06 -16.94
CA GLY A 6 22.58 31.37 -17.96
C GLY A 6 23.79 30.54 -17.50
N SER A 7 24.25 30.64 -16.25
CA SER A 7 25.31 29.73 -15.76
C SER A 7 24.70 28.45 -15.20
N ALA A 8 25.20 27.29 -15.64
CA ALA A 8 24.95 26.02 -14.96
C ALA A 8 25.31 26.19 -13.47
N HIS A 9 24.30 26.28 -12.60
CA HIS A 9 24.53 26.32 -11.17
C HIS A 9 25.27 25.04 -10.79
N ALA A 10 26.48 25.17 -10.24
CA ALA A 10 27.21 24.03 -9.70
C ALA A 10 26.32 23.34 -8.66
N LEU A 11 26.05 22.04 -8.87
CA LEU A 11 25.30 21.23 -7.91
C LEU A 11 26.03 21.24 -6.57
N ARG A 12 25.29 21.22 -5.47
CA ARG A 12 25.89 21.04 -4.14
C ARG A 12 26.62 19.70 -4.07
N ASP A 13 27.82 19.71 -3.50
CA ASP A 13 28.50 18.47 -3.14
C ASP A 13 27.84 17.89 -1.88
N VAL A 14 27.17 16.75 -2.04
CA VAL A 14 26.34 16.13 -1.00
C VAL A 14 26.68 14.65 -0.89
N THR A 15 26.80 14.15 0.33
CA THR A 15 26.90 12.73 0.65
C THR A 15 25.66 12.25 1.40
N LEU A 16 25.34 10.95 1.32
CA LEU A 16 24.21 10.38 2.05
C LEU A 16 24.36 10.44 3.57
N ASP A 17 25.59 10.59 4.06
CA ASP A 17 25.92 10.66 5.48
C ASP A 17 25.81 12.09 6.02
N ASP A 18 25.70 13.12 5.17
CA ASP A 18 25.59 14.52 5.59
C ASP A 18 24.43 14.74 6.56
N LYS A 19 23.33 13.99 6.40
CA LYS A 19 22.20 13.99 7.35
C LYS A 19 22.59 13.68 8.81
N TYR A 20 23.73 13.03 9.03
CA TYR A 20 24.27 12.72 10.35
C TYR A 20 25.62 13.38 10.63
N GLN A 21 26.44 13.65 9.61
CA GLN A 21 27.79 14.18 9.76
C GLN A 21 27.87 15.70 9.70
N LEU A 22 27.08 16.33 8.84
CA LEU A 22 27.18 17.77 8.62
C LEU A 22 26.85 18.51 9.93
N GLU A 23 27.68 19.45 10.34
CA GLU A 23 27.52 20.14 11.63
C GLU A 23 26.51 21.29 11.54
N SER A 24 26.52 22.01 10.42
CA SER A 24 25.63 23.14 10.13
C SER A 24 25.22 23.20 8.66
N GLY A 25 24.05 23.74 8.34
CA GLY A 25 23.61 24.02 6.96
C GLY A 25 22.31 23.31 6.59
N ARG A 26 22.10 23.05 5.30
CA ARG A 26 20.88 22.37 4.81
C ARG A 26 21.16 20.89 4.53
N VAL A 27 20.26 20.02 4.98
CA VAL A 27 20.28 18.58 4.70
C VAL A 27 18.92 18.11 4.19
N TYR A 28 18.91 17.11 3.32
CA TYR A 28 17.68 16.43 2.90
C TYR A 28 17.43 15.21 3.78
N VAL A 29 16.33 15.23 4.54
CA VAL A 29 15.99 14.18 5.50
C VAL A 29 14.51 13.87 5.50
N THR A 30 14.16 12.64 5.84
CA THR A 30 12.79 12.28 6.25
C THR A 30 12.50 12.80 7.66
N GLY A 31 11.23 12.94 8.03
CA GLY A 31 10.84 13.26 9.41
C GLY A 31 11.37 12.24 10.43
N VAL A 32 11.40 10.96 10.07
CA VAL A 32 12.05 9.91 10.88
C VAL A 32 13.56 10.17 11.05
N GLN A 33 14.27 10.53 9.98
CA GLN A 33 15.70 10.85 10.06
C GLN A 33 15.95 12.14 10.85
N ALA A 34 15.03 13.11 10.79
CA ALA A 34 15.08 14.32 11.61
C ALA A 34 14.99 13.99 13.12
N LEU A 35 14.18 13.01 13.53
CA LEU A 35 14.15 12.52 14.93
C LEU A 35 15.49 11.89 15.35
N VAL A 36 16.14 11.14 14.46
CA VAL A 36 17.48 10.58 14.73
C VAL A 36 18.51 11.71 14.87
N ARG A 37 18.46 12.72 14.00
CA ARG A 37 19.35 13.88 14.04
C ARG A 37 19.12 14.74 15.29
N LEU A 38 17.87 14.89 15.72
CA LEU A 38 17.48 15.62 16.92
C LEU A 38 18.23 15.12 18.18
N LEU A 39 18.38 13.80 18.34
CA LEU A 39 19.15 13.22 19.47
C LEU A 39 20.61 13.70 19.48
N MET A 40 21.25 13.75 18.30
CA MET A 40 22.63 14.20 18.17
C MET A 40 22.76 15.70 18.44
N LEU A 41 21.81 16.50 17.95
CA LEU A 41 21.76 17.94 18.18
C LEU A 41 21.61 18.27 19.67
N GLN A 42 20.78 17.51 20.41
CA GLN A 42 20.67 17.69 21.86
C GLN A 42 21.99 17.42 22.58
N ARG A 43 22.71 16.34 22.22
CA ARG A 43 24.04 16.08 22.77
C ARG A 43 25.01 17.21 22.47
N GLN A 44 25.05 17.67 21.21
CA GLN A 44 25.93 18.77 20.81
C GLN A 44 25.65 20.03 21.64
N ARG A 45 24.38 20.39 21.83
CA ARG A 45 23.98 21.52 22.69
C ARG A 45 24.41 21.32 24.14
N ASP A 46 24.23 20.13 24.70
CA ASP A 46 24.65 19.85 26.08
C ASP A 46 26.17 19.98 26.25
N VAL A 47 26.96 19.50 25.27
CA VAL A 47 28.42 19.68 25.27
C VAL A 47 28.81 21.16 25.21
N LEU A 48 28.16 21.94 24.33
CA LEU A 48 28.37 23.39 24.23
C LEU A 48 27.99 24.12 25.52
N ALA A 49 27.01 23.62 26.27
CA ALA A 49 26.63 24.11 27.59
C ALA A 49 27.51 23.58 28.74
N GLY A 50 28.57 22.83 28.45
CA GLY A 50 29.49 22.28 29.45
C GLY A 50 28.96 21.06 30.22
N LEU A 51 27.94 20.37 29.70
CA LEU A 51 27.30 19.22 30.33
C LEU A 51 27.78 17.89 29.71
N ASN A 52 28.03 16.89 30.57
CA ASN A 52 28.32 15.53 30.14
C ASN A 52 27.08 14.64 30.23
N THR A 53 26.12 14.84 29.33
CA THR A 53 24.91 14.02 29.20
C THR A 53 25.06 12.84 28.23
N ALA A 54 24.13 11.90 28.31
CA ALA A 54 23.95 10.81 27.35
C ALA A 54 22.50 10.72 26.86
N GLY A 55 22.27 10.00 25.77
CA GLY A 55 20.93 9.79 25.20
C GLY A 55 20.45 8.34 25.35
N PHE A 56 19.16 8.13 25.62
CA PHE A 56 18.54 6.79 25.61
C PHE A 56 17.25 6.76 24.79
N VAL A 57 17.12 5.80 23.90
CA VAL A 57 15.96 5.67 23.01
C VAL A 57 15.39 4.27 23.11
N SER A 58 14.08 4.17 23.32
CA SER A 58 13.35 2.91 23.35
C SER A 58 11.89 3.11 22.94
N GLY A 59 11.28 2.11 22.34
CA GLY A 59 9.91 2.19 21.86
C GLY A 59 9.55 0.96 21.05
N TYR A 60 8.32 0.92 20.56
CA TYR A 60 7.87 -0.16 19.67
C TYR A 60 7.34 0.41 18.36
N ARG A 61 7.73 -0.24 17.27
CA ARG A 61 7.49 0.24 15.90
C ARG A 61 6.01 0.14 15.50
N GLY A 62 5.51 1.23 14.91
CA GLY A 62 4.21 1.25 14.24
C GLY A 62 4.08 2.49 13.36
N SER A 63 3.43 2.39 12.20
CA SER A 63 3.22 3.55 11.30
C SER A 63 2.44 4.65 12.03
N PRO A 64 2.83 5.92 11.91
CA PRO A 64 3.82 6.46 10.95
C PRO A 64 5.29 6.45 11.41
N LEU A 65 5.60 5.93 12.60
CA LEU A 65 6.97 5.82 13.15
C LEU A 65 7.66 4.47 12.86
N GLY A 66 7.08 3.64 11.98
CA GLY A 66 7.53 2.26 11.76
C GLY A 66 8.95 2.10 11.23
N ALA A 67 9.51 3.15 10.59
CA ALA A 67 10.86 3.15 10.04
C ALA A 67 11.94 3.70 11.00
N LEU A 68 11.56 4.10 12.23
CA LEU A 68 12.49 4.72 13.17
C LEU A 68 13.59 3.76 13.63
N ASP A 69 13.26 2.50 13.97
CA ASP A 69 14.24 1.48 14.34
C ASP A 69 15.33 1.31 13.26
N LEU A 70 14.90 1.19 11.99
CA LEU A 70 15.81 1.03 10.86
C LEU A 70 16.74 2.23 10.70
N SER A 71 16.22 3.44 10.96
CA SER A 71 17.01 4.68 10.88
C SER A 71 17.99 4.79 12.04
N LEU A 72 17.59 4.39 13.25
CA LEU A 72 18.45 4.35 14.44
C LEU A 72 19.57 3.31 14.31
N TRP A 73 19.26 2.08 13.86
CA TRP A 73 20.28 1.06 13.56
C TRP A 73 21.22 1.52 12.45
N GLY A 74 20.69 2.12 11.38
CA GLY A 74 21.52 2.68 10.30
C GLY A 74 22.44 3.81 10.76
N ALA A 75 22.10 4.50 11.86
CA ALA A 75 22.88 5.58 12.44
C ALA A 75 23.72 5.18 13.67
N GLU A 76 23.78 3.89 14.02
CA GLU A 76 24.36 3.39 15.28
C GLU A 76 25.78 3.92 15.54
N LYS A 77 26.62 3.99 14.50
CA LYS A 77 27.98 4.53 14.58
C LYS A 77 28.00 6.00 15.04
N PHE A 78 27.09 6.82 14.51
CA PHE A 78 27.00 8.25 14.84
C PHE A 78 26.39 8.44 16.23
N LEU A 79 25.36 7.67 16.56
CA LEU A 79 24.72 7.67 17.87
C LEU A 79 25.71 7.28 18.98
N SER A 80 26.48 6.22 18.76
CA SER A 80 27.49 5.76 19.73
C SER A 80 28.56 6.81 19.98
N LYS A 81 29.04 7.50 18.93
CA LYS A 81 29.99 8.62 19.06
C LYS A 81 29.40 9.78 19.88
N ALA A 82 28.10 10.00 19.81
CA ALA A 82 27.38 11.00 20.58
C ALA A 82 26.86 10.50 21.94
N HIS A 83 27.29 9.31 22.40
CA HIS A 83 26.85 8.70 23.66
C HIS A 83 25.32 8.47 23.73
N ILE A 84 24.72 8.12 22.61
CA ILE A 84 23.29 7.82 22.50
C ILE A 84 23.13 6.31 22.31
N GLN A 85 22.34 5.70 23.18
CA GLN A 85 22.06 4.28 23.15
C GLN A 85 20.62 4.01 22.71
N PHE A 86 20.47 3.26 21.64
CA PHE A 86 19.18 2.73 21.19
C PHE A 86 18.99 1.28 21.67
N ARG A 87 17.85 1.01 22.29
CA ARG A 87 17.38 -0.33 22.64
C ARG A 87 15.90 -0.46 22.26
N PRO A 88 15.54 -1.20 21.19
CA PRO A 88 14.14 -1.40 20.85
C PRO A 88 13.41 -2.07 22.02
N GLY A 89 12.16 -1.66 22.24
CA GLY A 89 11.31 -2.24 23.27
C GLY A 89 10.71 -3.57 22.83
N LEU A 90 10.41 -4.44 23.79
CA LEU A 90 9.59 -5.64 23.54
C LEU A 90 8.15 -5.25 23.16
N ASN A 91 7.61 -4.28 23.88
CA ASN A 91 6.36 -3.60 23.64
C ASN A 91 6.48 -2.15 24.15
N GLU A 92 5.44 -1.37 23.91
CA GLU A 92 5.39 0.06 24.22
C GLU A 92 5.54 0.37 25.72
N ASP A 93 4.90 -0.44 26.56
CA ASP A 93 4.82 -0.26 28.02
C ASP A 93 6.18 -0.53 28.69
N LEU A 94 6.82 -1.65 28.35
CA LEU A 94 8.16 -1.96 28.84
C LEU A 94 9.22 -0.99 28.31
N ALA A 95 9.03 -0.45 27.09
CA ALA A 95 9.88 0.61 26.58
C ALA A 95 9.75 1.90 27.40
N ALA A 96 8.52 2.32 27.73
CA ALA A 96 8.28 3.48 28.60
C ALA A 96 8.87 3.25 30.00
N THR A 97 8.77 2.04 30.54
CA THR A 97 9.39 1.67 31.81
C THR A 97 10.92 1.77 31.75
N ALA A 98 11.55 1.32 30.67
CA ALA A 98 12.99 1.47 30.46
C ALA A 98 13.41 2.95 30.37
N ILE A 99 12.60 3.78 29.71
CA ILE A 99 12.81 5.23 29.64
C ILE A 99 12.72 5.85 31.04
N TRP A 100 11.76 5.44 31.86
CA TRP A 100 11.69 5.88 33.26
C TRP A 100 12.94 5.51 34.05
N GLY A 101 13.45 4.28 33.88
CA GLY A 101 14.73 3.86 34.47
C GLY A 101 15.91 4.77 34.10
N SER A 102 15.96 5.31 32.88
CA SER A 102 17.02 6.25 32.48
C SER A 102 17.03 7.55 33.28
N GLN A 103 15.87 7.99 33.77
CA GLN A 103 15.75 9.21 34.59
C GLN A 103 16.19 8.98 36.03
N GLN A 104 16.30 7.72 36.46
CA GLN A 104 16.64 7.32 37.82
C GLN A 104 18.16 7.23 38.06
N VAL A 105 18.98 7.30 36.99
CA VAL A 105 20.43 7.06 37.05
C VAL A 105 21.13 7.94 38.09
N ASN A 106 20.80 9.22 38.17
CA ASN A 106 21.44 10.17 39.10
C ASN A 106 20.91 10.10 40.53
N MET A 107 19.93 9.24 40.83
CA MET A 107 19.48 8.98 42.21
C MET A 107 20.43 8.02 42.95
N TYR A 108 21.30 7.31 42.23
CA TYR A 108 22.20 6.30 42.77
C TYR A 108 23.68 6.68 42.52
N PRO A 109 24.61 6.28 43.41
CA PRO A 109 26.03 6.50 43.21
C PRO A 109 26.54 5.72 41.99
N GLY A 110 27.59 6.24 41.32
CA GLY A 110 28.21 5.58 40.15
C GLY A 110 27.63 6.02 38.79
N ALA A 111 26.77 7.04 38.76
CA ALA A 111 26.32 7.66 37.51
C ALA A 111 27.52 8.17 36.69
N LYS A 112 27.62 7.73 35.42
CA LYS A 112 28.70 8.10 34.49
C LYS A 112 28.48 9.46 33.79
N TYR A 113 27.25 9.94 33.80
CA TYR A 113 26.80 11.12 33.09
C TYR A 113 26.00 12.02 34.02
N ASP A 114 25.99 13.31 33.73
CA ASP A 114 25.27 14.33 34.50
C ASP A 114 23.75 14.17 34.43
N GLY A 115 23.26 13.52 33.37
CA GLY A 115 21.86 13.24 33.09
C GLY A 115 21.72 12.44 31.79
N VAL A 116 20.61 11.73 31.65
CA VAL A 116 20.27 10.98 30.43
C VAL A 116 19.00 11.58 29.82
N PHE A 117 19.11 12.22 28.65
CA PHE A 117 17.91 12.64 27.91
C PHE A 117 17.34 11.44 27.16
N ALA A 118 16.03 11.32 27.12
CA ALA A 118 15.39 10.12 26.61
C ALA A 118 14.29 10.39 25.60
N MET A 119 14.11 9.45 24.66
CA MET A 119 13.07 9.47 23.64
C MET A 119 12.31 8.15 23.65
N TRP A 120 11.01 8.22 23.96
CA TRP A 120 10.07 7.11 23.78
C TRP A 120 9.37 7.23 22.43
N TYR A 121 9.03 6.12 21.78
CA TYR A 121 8.17 6.13 20.60
C TYR A 121 7.18 4.96 20.55
N GLY A 122 5.99 5.24 20.03
CA GLY A 122 4.95 4.24 19.80
C GLY A 122 3.84 4.77 18.89
N LYS A 123 3.02 3.87 18.36
CA LYS A 123 1.79 4.24 17.65
C LYS A 123 0.70 4.60 18.67
N GLY A 124 -0.35 5.29 18.22
CA GLY A 124 -1.53 5.63 19.03
C GLY A 124 -2.01 4.57 20.03
N PRO A 125 -2.38 3.34 19.59
CA PRO A 125 -2.79 2.28 20.53
C PRO A 125 -1.71 1.87 21.55
N GLY A 126 -0.44 2.10 21.22
CA GLY A 126 0.68 1.96 22.14
C GLY A 126 0.66 3.00 23.25
N VAL A 127 0.22 4.23 22.97
CA VAL A 127 -0.04 5.27 23.98
C VAL A 127 -1.17 4.84 24.91
N ASP A 128 -2.27 4.31 24.37
CA ASP A 128 -3.39 3.78 25.18
C ASP A 128 -2.91 2.69 26.14
N ARG A 129 -2.04 1.79 25.67
CA ARG A 129 -1.45 0.72 26.49
C ARG A 129 -0.54 1.26 27.62
N CYS A 130 0.19 2.35 27.37
CA CYS A 130 1.16 2.91 28.31
C CYS A 130 0.55 3.82 29.40
N GLY A 131 -0.77 3.94 29.47
CA GLY A 131 -1.43 4.88 30.38
C GLY A 131 -0.99 4.77 31.84
N ASP A 132 -0.70 3.56 32.32
CA ASP A 132 -0.23 3.33 33.69
C ASP A 132 1.20 3.84 33.93
N VAL A 133 2.16 3.40 33.11
CA VAL A 133 3.57 3.82 33.23
C VAL A 133 3.76 5.31 32.97
N PHE A 134 3.01 5.91 32.04
CA PHE A 134 3.07 7.36 31.81
C PHE A 134 2.66 8.16 33.03
N LYS A 135 1.61 7.74 33.76
CA LYS A 135 1.19 8.40 35.00
C LYS A 135 2.26 8.25 36.08
N HIS A 136 2.71 7.03 36.35
CA HIS A 136 3.73 6.78 37.39
C HIS A 136 5.02 7.56 37.11
N ALA A 137 5.52 7.50 35.88
CA ALA A 137 6.77 8.13 35.52
C ALA A 137 6.68 9.66 35.49
N ASN A 138 5.56 10.23 35.04
CA ASN A 138 5.38 11.69 35.03
C ASN A 138 5.20 12.26 36.45
N PHE A 139 4.46 11.56 37.33
CA PHE A 139 4.36 11.93 38.75
C PHE A 139 5.73 11.96 39.43
N ALA A 140 6.54 10.91 39.25
CA ALA A 140 7.91 10.87 39.73
C ALA A 140 8.76 12.01 39.14
N GLY A 141 8.62 12.25 37.83
CA GLY A 141 9.27 13.32 37.09
C GLY A 141 10.58 12.92 36.42
N THR A 142 11.34 13.91 35.95
CA THR A 142 12.58 13.72 35.19
C THR A 142 13.83 14.13 35.98
N SER A 143 15.00 13.64 35.54
CA SER A 143 16.28 14.11 36.06
C SER A 143 16.53 15.56 35.63
N LYS A 144 17.16 16.37 36.51
CA LYS A 144 17.45 17.80 36.28
C LYS A 144 18.19 18.08 34.96
N ARG A 145 19.07 17.16 34.54
CA ARG A 145 19.85 17.26 33.28
C ARG A 145 19.48 16.17 32.27
N GLY A 146 18.42 15.40 32.55
CA GLY A 146 17.89 14.36 31.67
C GLY A 146 16.83 14.91 30.73
N GLY A 147 15.57 14.60 31.03
CA GLY A 147 14.40 15.03 30.27
C GLY A 147 13.89 13.94 29.33
N VAL A 148 12.58 13.91 29.09
CA VAL A 148 11.91 12.85 28.33
C VAL A 148 10.98 13.43 27.26
N LEU A 149 11.14 12.95 26.04
CA LEU A 149 10.28 13.25 24.90
C LEU A 149 9.53 11.97 24.48
N VAL A 150 8.20 12.04 24.37
CA VAL A 150 7.32 10.88 24.14
C VAL A 150 6.61 11.02 22.80
N LEU A 151 7.13 10.34 21.78
CA LEU A 151 6.63 10.43 20.39
C LEU A 151 5.39 9.55 20.19
N ALA A 152 4.23 10.16 19.92
CA ALA A 152 3.00 9.47 19.57
C ALA A 152 2.73 9.49 18.07
N GLY A 153 2.80 8.34 17.42
CA GLY A 153 2.42 8.15 16.02
C GLY A 153 0.91 8.06 15.84
N ASP A 154 0.26 9.17 15.51
CA ASP A 154 -1.19 9.27 15.28
C ASP A 154 -1.55 9.11 13.79
N ASP A 155 -2.42 8.15 13.49
CA ASP A 155 -3.01 7.92 12.17
C ASP A 155 -4.48 8.36 12.19
N HIS A 156 -4.72 9.61 11.77
CA HIS A 156 -6.05 10.22 11.82
C HIS A 156 -7.04 9.58 10.83
N ALA A 157 -6.57 9.06 9.68
CA ALA A 157 -7.44 8.46 8.68
C ALA A 157 -7.55 6.93 8.79
N ALA A 158 -6.85 6.31 9.76
CA ALA A 158 -6.72 4.86 9.88
C ALA A 158 -6.24 4.16 8.59
N LYS A 159 -5.34 4.80 7.84
CA LYS A 159 -4.80 4.26 6.57
C LYS A 159 -3.99 2.99 6.78
N SER A 160 -3.34 2.87 7.94
CA SER A 160 -2.51 1.73 8.34
C SER A 160 -2.87 1.20 9.74
N SER A 161 -4.06 1.57 10.24
CA SER A 161 -4.52 1.30 11.60
C SER A 161 -5.90 0.67 11.62
N THR A 162 -6.21 -0.01 12.72
CA THR A 162 -7.57 -0.52 12.98
C THR A 162 -8.50 0.54 13.58
N LEU A 163 -7.94 1.61 14.14
CA LEU A 163 -8.68 2.73 14.72
C LEU A 163 -8.06 4.06 14.26
N PRO A 164 -8.88 5.07 13.89
CA PRO A 164 -8.44 6.45 13.78
C PRO A 164 -8.02 6.94 15.18
N HIS A 165 -6.81 7.44 15.34
CA HIS A 165 -6.25 7.74 16.67
C HIS A 165 -5.99 9.23 16.90
N GLN A 166 -5.98 9.64 18.16
CA GLN A 166 -5.59 10.96 18.66
C GLN A 166 -5.03 10.78 20.08
N SER A 167 -3.74 11.07 20.30
CA SER A 167 -3.02 10.77 21.56
C SER A 167 -2.98 11.91 22.58
N ASP A 168 -3.30 13.14 22.17
CA ASP A 168 -3.18 14.34 23.01
C ASP A 168 -4.14 14.32 24.23
N HIS A 169 -5.33 13.70 24.11
CA HIS A 169 -6.22 13.47 25.25
C HIS A 169 -5.59 12.56 26.32
N GLN A 170 -4.87 11.52 25.93
CA GLN A 170 -4.22 10.56 26.83
C GLN A 170 -3.03 11.22 27.53
N PHE A 171 -2.24 12.00 26.80
CA PHE A 171 -1.16 12.80 27.40
C PHE A 171 -1.69 13.86 28.37
N SER A 172 -2.77 14.56 28.01
CA SER A 172 -3.47 15.46 28.91
C SER A 172 -3.93 14.76 30.20
N ALA A 173 -4.53 13.57 30.07
CA ALA A 173 -4.97 12.77 31.21
C ALA A 173 -3.81 12.25 32.09
N ALA A 174 -2.60 12.14 31.52
CA ALA A 174 -1.37 11.83 32.25
C ALA A 174 -0.60 13.08 32.73
N MET A 175 -1.15 14.28 32.53
CA MET A 175 -0.54 15.57 32.85
C MET A 175 0.78 15.86 32.13
N MET A 176 0.93 15.36 30.90
CA MET A 176 2.11 15.54 30.07
C MET A 176 1.89 16.68 29.07
N PRO A 177 2.68 17.77 29.07
CA PRO A 177 2.61 18.81 28.07
C PRO A 177 2.80 18.20 26.68
N VAL A 178 2.00 18.64 25.71
CA VAL A 178 2.00 18.10 24.34
C VAL A 178 2.53 19.15 23.40
N LEU A 179 3.58 18.82 22.65
CA LEU A 179 4.07 19.59 21.52
C LEU A 179 3.59 18.98 20.20
N TYR A 180 3.21 19.82 19.23
CA TYR A 180 2.70 19.37 17.94
C TYR A 180 3.39 20.11 16.77
N PRO A 181 4.43 19.52 16.16
CA PRO A 181 5.13 20.12 15.02
C PRO A 181 4.24 20.18 13.77
N SER A 182 4.40 21.25 12.97
CA SER A 182 3.69 21.38 11.68
C SER A 182 4.52 20.96 10.47
N SER A 183 5.82 20.72 10.62
CA SER A 183 6.74 20.39 9.52
C SER A 183 7.93 19.55 10.00
N VAL A 184 8.71 19.00 9.06
CA VAL A 184 9.96 18.27 9.35
C VAL A 184 10.97 19.16 10.09
N GLN A 185 11.04 20.45 9.78
CA GLN A 185 11.92 21.40 10.49
C GLN A 185 11.51 21.53 11.96
N GLU A 186 10.20 21.63 12.23
CA GLU A 186 9.70 21.79 13.60
C GLU A 186 9.81 20.52 14.44
N ILE A 187 9.97 19.34 13.82
CA ILE A 187 10.34 18.13 14.56
C ILE A 187 11.63 18.37 15.34
N ILE A 188 12.63 19.00 14.70
CA ILE A 188 13.91 19.32 15.34
C ILE A 188 13.72 20.45 16.35
N ASP A 189 13.10 21.55 15.92
CA ASP A 189 13.03 22.76 16.75
C ASP A 189 12.23 22.54 18.04
N LEU A 190 11.03 21.98 17.92
CA LEU A 190 10.17 21.69 19.06
C LEU A 190 10.69 20.49 19.87
N GLY A 191 11.40 19.55 19.25
CA GLY A 191 12.05 18.46 19.97
C GLY A 191 13.07 18.95 20.99
N LEU A 192 13.91 19.93 20.59
CA LEU A 192 14.87 20.58 21.50
C LEU A 192 14.16 21.35 22.62
N HIS A 193 13.08 22.07 22.30
CA HIS A 193 12.24 22.68 23.34
C HIS A 193 11.60 21.64 24.26
N GLY A 194 11.24 20.46 23.75
CA GLY A 194 10.61 19.39 24.54
C GLY A 194 11.52 18.87 25.64
N TRP A 195 12.80 18.57 25.34
CA TRP A 195 13.74 18.17 26.40
C TRP A 195 14.05 19.30 27.39
N ALA A 196 14.20 20.52 26.91
CA ALA A 196 14.44 21.66 27.80
C ALA A 196 13.23 21.97 28.71
N MET A 197 12.01 21.92 28.18
CA MET A 197 10.77 22.02 28.95
C MET A 197 10.67 20.87 29.95
N SER A 198 11.01 19.65 29.54
CA SER A 198 11.00 18.49 30.43
C SER A 198 11.96 18.64 31.61
N ARG A 199 13.17 19.15 31.36
CA ARG A 199 14.15 19.48 32.42
C ARG A 199 13.67 20.61 33.32
N TYR A 200 13.03 21.63 32.75
CA TYR A 200 12.54 22.82 33.45
C TYR A 200 11.30 22.57 34.30
N SER A 201 10.38 21.69 33.86
CA SER A 201 9.12 21.42 34.56
C SER A 201 9.14 20.12 35.37
N GLY A 202 10.11 19.24 35.11
CA GLY A 202 10.14 17.90 35.68
C GLY A 202 9.10 16.96 35.04
N LEU A 203 8.39 17.39 34.00
CA LEU A 203 7.37 16.62 33.30
C LEU A 203 7.94 15.84 32.11
N TRP A 204 7.29 14.74 31.76
CA TRP A 204 7.47 14.11 30.47
C TRP A 204 6.69 14.92 29.42
N VAL A 205 7.29 15.12 28.25
CA VAL A 205 6.69 15.93 27.18
C VAL A 205 6.21 15.02 26.06
N GLY A 206 4.90 15.00 25.83
CA GLY A 206 4.27 14.37 24.68
C GLY A 206 4.61 15.10 23.39
N PHE A 207 4.76 14.34 22.31
CA PHE A 207 5.13 14.88 21.00
C PHE A 207 4.28 14.20 19.92
N LYS A 208 3.35 14.94 19.32
CA LYS A 208 2.38 14.40 18.37
C LYS A 208 3.00 14.28 16.98
N CYS A 209 3.09 13.06 16.46
CA CYS A 209 3.64 12.73 15.16
C CYS A 209 2.55 12.21 14.23
N VAL A 210 2.25 12.94 13.14
CA VAL A 210 1.29 12.52 12.12
C VAL A 210 2.01 12.20 10.80
N SER A 211 1.43 11.35 9.95
CA SER A 211 2.01 10.94 8.66
C SER A 211 2.56 12.12 7.84
N ASP A 212 1.81 13.21 7.73
CA ASP A 212 2.21 14.41 6.96
C ASP A 212 3.53 15.05 7.45
N THR A 213 3.95 14.78 8.69
CA THR A 213 5.20 15.30 9.29
C THR A 213 6.31 14.27 9.34
N VAL A 214 6.03 13.02 9.73
CA VAL A 214 7.10 12.01 9.94
C VAL A 214 7.38 11.14 8.70
N GLU A 215 6.38 10.92 7.85
CA GLU A 215 6.51 10.17 6.58
C GLU A 215 6.80 11.09 5.39
N SER A 216 7.01 12.39 5.64
CA SER A 216 7.50 13.35 4.64
C SER A 216 9.02 13.52 4.67
N SER A 217 9.59 13.89 3.54
CA SER A 217 10.98 14.31 3.38
C SER A 217 11.05 15.78 3.00
N ALA A 218 12.02 16.50 3.57
CA ALA A 218 12.23 17.89 3.28
C ALA A 218 13.70 18.27 3.35
N SER A 219 14.04 19.36 2.67
CA SER A 219 15.33 20.04 2.83
C SER A 219 15.25 20.98 4.04
N VAL A 220 15.91 20.63 5.14
CA VAL A 220 15.83 21.34 6.43
C VAL A 220 17.16 21.92 6.86
N TYR A 221 17.13 22.90 7.75
CA TYR A 221 18.31 23.50 8.37
C TYR A 221 18.68 22.74 9.64
N ILE A 222 19.94 22.37 9.74
CA ILE A 222 20.57 21.80 10.94
C ILE A 222 21.60 22.80 11.46
N ASP A 223 21.45 23.20 12.71
CA ASP A 223 22.44 23.97 13.46
C ASP A 223 22.08 23.80 14.95
N PRO A 224 23.02 23.41 15.83
CA PRO A 224 22.77 23.31 17.26
C PRO A 224 22.18 24.58 17.84
N ASP A 225 22.56 25.76 17.35
CA ASP A 225 22.18 27.08 17.85
C ASP A 225 20.96 27.70 17.16
N ARG A 226 20.34 27.00 16.20
CA ARG A 226 19.15 27.46 15.47
C ARG A 226 18.01 27.89 16.41
N VAL A 227 17.84 27.15 17.50
CA VAL A 227 16.85 27.43 18.53
C VAL A 227 17.53 28.02 19.75
N LYS A 228 17.05 29.19 20.20
CA LYS A 228 17.48 29.82 21.44
C LYS A 228 16.50 29.43 22.56
N LEU A 229 17.00 28.62 23.47
CA LEU A 229 16.22 28.10 24.61
C LEU A 229 16.37 29.06 25.78
N ILE A 230 15.27 29.63 26.23
CA ILE A 230 15.20 30.53 27.38
C ILE A 230 14.78 29.72 28.60
N THR A 231 15.57 29.77 29.66
CA THR A 231 15.22 29.20 30.97
C THR A 231 14.88 30.35 31.91
N PRO A 232 13.59 30.67 32.11
CA PRO A 232 13.19 31.76 33.01
C PRO A 232 13.55 31.43 34.47
N ASP A 233 13.90 32.44 35.26
CA ASP A 233 14.41 32.31 36.64
C ASP A 233 13.43 32.85 37.71
N ASP A 234 12.30 33.42 37.28
CA ASP A 234 11.29 34.08 38.10
C ASP A 234 10.12 33.18 38.52
N PHE A 235 10.12 31.90 38.12
CA PHE A 235 9.09 30.94 38.55
C PHE A 235 9.32 30.48 40.01
N PRO A 236 8.28 30.52 40.87
CA PRO A 236 8.41 30.15 42.27
C PRO A 236 8.44 28.62 42.45
N PHE A 237 9.60 28.00 42.19
CA PHE A 237 9.79 26.56 42.42
C PHE A 237 9.66 26.19 43.91
N PRO A 238 9.21 24.97 44.24
CA PRO A 238 9.17 24.51 45.61
C PRO A 238 10.61 24.37 46.17
N PRO A 239 10.82 24.52 47.50
CA PRO A 239 12.18 24.54 48.08
C PRO A 239 13.00 23.27 47.82
N ASP A 240 12.34 22.13 47.72
CA ASP A 240 12.94 20.83 47.39
C ASP A 240 13.08 20.61 45.87
N GLY A 241 12.57 21.51 45.02
CA GLY A 241 12.61 21.43 43.57
C GLY A 241 11.61 20.43 42.98
N ILE A 242 11.73 20.17 41.68
CA ILE A 242 10.72 19.42 40.89
C ILE A 242 11.23 18.14 40.25
N SER A 243 12.55 17.92 40.25
CA SER A 243 13.17 16.74 39.63
C SER A 243 12.86 15.46 40.40
N ILE A 244 13.01 14.32 39.72
CA ILE A 244 12.87 12.99 40.31
C ILE A 244 13.83 12.78 41.48
N ARG A 245 13.37 12.07 42.52
CA ARG A 245 14.12 11.78 43.75
C ARG A 245 13.62 10.50 44.41
N TRP A 246 14.43 9.95 45.30
CA TRP A 246 14.05 8.86 46.19
C TRP A 246 14.79 9.00 47.54
N PRO A 247 14.13 8.73 48.69
CA PRO A 247 12.70 8.46 48.85
C PRO A 247 11.84 9.70 48.58
N ASP A 248 10.58 9.50 48.24
CA ASP A 248 9.61 10.57 47.98
C ASP A 248 8.21 10.13 48.42
N GLY A 249 7.44 11.01 49.05
CA GLY A 249 6.09 10.70 49.53
C GLY A 249 5.08 10.68 48.39
N PHE A 250 4.17 9.71 48.37
CA PHE A 250 3.17 9.59 47.29
C PHE A 250 2.29 10.85 47.16
N LEU A 251 1.78 11.39 48.28
CA LEU A 251 0.99 12.64 48.25
C LEU A 251 1.85 13.87 47.93
N ASP A 252 3.14 13.87 48.28
CA ASP A 252 4.05 14.99 47.95
C ASP A 252 4.30 15.05 46.44
N THR A 253 4.40 13.89 45.77
CA THR A 253 4.52 13.84 44.30
C THR A 253 3.29 14.41 43.60
N GLU A 254 2.09 14.12 44.12
CA GLU A 254 0.84 14.68 43.62
C GLU A 254 0.79 16.20 43.86
N ALA A 255 1.11 16.64 45.08
CA ALA A 255 1.13 18.06 45.42
C ALA A 255 2.10 18.86 44.54
N ARG A 256 3.29 18.32 44.25
CA ARG A 256 4.25 18.95 43.31
C ARG A 256 3.72 18.98 41.87
N MET A 257 3.10 17.89 41.41
CA MET A 257 2.51 17.80 40.08
C MET A 257 1.47 18.91 39.85
N HIS A 258 0.50 18.99 40.76
CA HIS A 258 -0.61 19.93 40.65
C HIS A 258 -0.25 21.37 41.02
N GLY A 259 0.63 21.57 41.99
CA GLY A 259 0.98 22.91 42.49
C GLY A 259 2.04 23.63 41.66
N TYR A 260 2.94 22.90 40.98
CA TYR A 260 4.14 23.49 40.38
C TYR A 260 4.44 23.02 38.97
N LYS A 261 4.48 21.70 38.71
CA LYS A 261 5.05 21.16 37.47
C LYS A 261 4.33 21.64 36.20
N ILE A 262 2.98 21.58 36.18
CA ILE A 262 2.18 22.02 35.01
C ILE A 262 2.35 23.52 34.77
N TYR A 263 2.35 24.33 35.84
CA TYR A 263 2.52 25.78 35.73
C TYR A 263 3.93 26.17 35.29
N ALA A 264 4.95 25.40 35.66
CA ALA A 264 6.30 25.58 35.14
C ALA A 264 6.33 25.36 33.61
N ALA A 265 5.64 24.35 33.09
CA ALA A 265 5.56 24.14 31.64
C ALA A 265 4.85 25.30 30.91
N LEU A 266 3.77 25.85 31.49
CA LEU A 266 3.09 27.04 30.97
C LEU A 266 4.02 28.27 30.96
N HIS A 267 4.76 28.49 32.05
CA HIS A 267 5.71 29.59 32.17
C HIS A 267 6.86 29.48 31.15
N TYR A 268 7.40 28.27 30.98
CA TYR A 268 8.40 27.99 29.95
C TYR A 268 7.88 28.25 28.53
N CYS A 269 6.65 27.80 28.24
CA CYS A 269 6.00 27.99 26.94
C CYS A 269 5.89 29.48 26.58
N ARG A 270 5.49 30.31 27.56
CA ARG A 270 5.40 31.77 27.41
C ARG A 270 6.76 32.41 27.18
N ALA A 271 7.72 32.11 28.04
CA ALA A 271 9.07 32.69 27.96
C ALA A 271 9.76 32.39 26.61
N ASN A 272 9.48 31.21 26.04
CA ASN A 272 10.03 30.77 24.75
C ASN A 272 9.12 31.09 23.55
N GLN A 273 7.98 31.75 23.75
CA GLN A 273 7.00 32.10 22.70
C GLN A 273 6.64 30.91 21.79
N LEU A 274 6.44 29.73 22.39
CA LEU A 274 6.11 28.53 21.62
C LEU A 274 4.77 28.69 20.90
N ASN A 275 3.80 29.32 21.57
CA ASN A 275 2.55 29.76 20.98
C ASN A 275 2.69 31.23 20.56
N ARG A 276 2.41 31.56 19.30
CA ARG A 276 2.70 32.90 18.76
C ARG A 276 1.72 33.34 17.67
N ILE A 277 1.54 34.65 17.56
CA ILE A 277 0.83 35.29 16.44
C ILE A 277 1.79 35.31 15.25
N VAL A 278 1.36 34.77 14.12
CA VAL A 278 2.18 34.67 12.89
C VAL A 278 1.62 35.52 11.74
N ILE A 279 0.34 35.87 11.80
CA ILE A 279 -0.28 36.93 10.99
C ILE A 279 -1.01 37.83 11.97
N ASP A 280 -0.81 39.13 11.87
CA ASP A 280 -1.51 40.11 12.69
C ASP A 280 -2.13 41.19 11.82
N SER A 281 -3.15 41.85 12.35
CA SER A 281 -3.81 43.00 11.73
C SER A 281 -3.90 44.15 12.73
N PRO A 282 -3.69 45.41 12.30
CA PRO A 282 -3.91 46.58 13.15
C PRO A 282 -5.39 46.78 13.54
N LYS A 283 -6.31 46.10 12.86
CA LYS A 283 -7.76 46.09 13.14
C LYS A 283 -8.24 44.63 13.20
N PRO A 284 -7.86 43.88 14.25
CA PRO A 284 -8.18 42.47 14.33
C PRO A 284 -9.70 42.28 14.44
N ARG A 285 -10.27 41.33 13.68
CA ARG A 285 -11.71 41.02 13.67
C ARG A 285 -11.95 39.51 13.75
N LEU A 286 -11.24 38.75 12.90
CA LEU A 286 -11.33 37.29 12.84
C LEU A 286 -9.99 36.67 13.27
N GLY A 287 -10.02 35.99 14.41
CA GLY A 287 -8.90 35.19 14.88
C GLY A 287 -9.00 33.77 14.35
N ILE A 288 -7.87 33.19 13.95
CA ILE A 288 -7.75 31.77 13.65
C ILE A 288 -6.70 31.18 14.60
N ILE A 289 -7.08 30.21 15.42
CA ILE A 289 -6.14 29.45 16.27
C ILE A 289 -5.96 28.06 15.68
N THR A 290 -4.71 27.62 15.55
CA THR A 290 -4.42 26.31 14.95
C THR A 290 -3.10 25.70 15.45
N SER A 291 -2.97 24.37 15.37
CA SER A 291 -1.80 23.62 15.85
C SER A 291 -1.34 22.54 14.87
N GLY A 292 -0.04 22.23 14.91
CA GLY A 292 0.61 21.19 14.10
C GLY A 292 0.21 21.20 12.62
N LYS A 293 -0.18 20.05 12.07
CA LYS A 293 -0.56 19.93 10.65
C LYS A 293 -1.62 20.96 10.22
N SER A 294 -2.64 21.20 11.05
CA SER A 294 -3.74 22.12 10.72
C SER A 294 -3.25 23.54 10.45
N TYR A 295 -2.11 23.95 11.03
CA TYR A 295 -1.48 25.23 10.70
C TYR A 295 -1.10 25.32 9.22
N MET A 296 -0.52 24.26 8.66
CA MET A 296 -0.19 24.22 7.24
C MET A 296 -1.45 24.18 6.37
N ASP A 297 -2.51 23.52 6.83
CA ASP A 297 -3.79 23.48 6.12
C ASP A 297 -4.48 24.85 6.13
N VAL A 298 -4.40 25.62 7.22
CA VAL A 298 -4.87 27.02 7.28
C VAL A 298 -4.05 27.91 6.34
N ARG A 299 -2.72 27.79 6.33
CA ARG A 299 -1.86 28.57 5.42
C ARG A 299 -2.18 28.26 3.95
N GLN A 300 -2.36 26.98 3.61
CA GLN A 300 -2.79 26.58 2.27
C GLN A 300 -4.22 27.05 1.97
N ALA A 301 -5.14 27.01 2.92
CA ALA A 301 -6.50 27.50 2.73
C ALA A 301 -6.56 29.02 2.43
N LEU A 302 -5.75 29.82 3.12
CA LEU A 302 -5.63 31.25 2.83
C LEU A 302 -5.07 31.49 1.41
N ASP A 303 -4.06 30.72 1.01
CA ASP A 303 -3.49 30.75 -0.35
C ASP A 303 -4.51 30.31 -1.41
N ASP A 304 -5.27 29.24 -1.17
CA ASP A 304 -6.32 28.71 -2.04
C ASP A 304 -7.46 29.73 -2.23
N LEU A 305 -7.78 30.51 -1.20
CA LEU A 305 -8.73 31.64 -1.24
C LEU A 305 -8.12 32.90 -1.87
N GLY A 306 -6.83 32.89 -2.19
CA GLY A 306 -6.08 34.01 -2.74
C GLY A 306 -5.83 35.13 -1.74
N ILE A 307 -5.95 34.88 -0.44
CA ILE A 307 -5.78 35.89 0.62
C ILE A 307 -4.29 36.15 0.83
N THR A 308 -3.83 37.30 0.34
CA THR A 308 -2.47 37.81 0.56
C THR A 308 -2.33 38.44 1.95
N GLU A 309 -1.12 38.80 2.36
CA GLU A 309 -0.89 39.53 3.63
C GLU A 309 -1.66 40.86 3.67
N THR A 310 -1.75 41.57 2.54
CA THR A 310 -2.52 42.80 2.41
C THR A 310 -4.03 42.54 2.59
N ASP A 311 -4.55 41.48 1.94
CA ASP A 311 -5.95 41.09 2.10
C ASP A 311 -6.24 40.68 3.56
N ALA A 312 -5.34 39.92 4.19
CA ALA A 312 -5.47 39.52 5.59
C ALA A 312 -5.52 40.72 6.54
N ALA A 313 -4.70 41.74 6.31
CA ALA A 313 -4.74 42.99 7.07
C ALA A 313 -6.06 43.74 6.90
N GLU A 314 -6.57 43.86 5.67
CA GLU A 314 -7.87 44.50 5.36
C GLU A 314 -9.05 43.77 6.02
N ILE A 315 -9.06 42.43 5.94
CA ILE A 315 -10.10 41.59 6.53
C ILE A 315 -10.07 41.65 8.06
N GLY A 316 -8.90 41.92 8.65
CA GLY A 316 -8.70 41.86 10.09
C GLY A 316 -8.35 40.45 10.58
N ILE A 317 -7.64 39.65 9.79
CA ILE A 317 -7.25 38.28 10.16
C ILE A 317 -6.04 38.32 11.11
N ARG A 318 -6.17 37.60 12.22
CA ARG A 318 -5.05 37.24 13.11
C ARG A 318 -4.89 35.73 13.14
N LEU A 319 -3.68 35.22 12.89
CA LEU A 319 -3.39 33.78 12.92
C LEU A 319 -2.49 33.46 14.11
N PHE A 320 -2.97 32.66 15.05
CA PHE A 320 -2.23 32.16 16.20
C PHE A 320 -1.81 30.72 15.99
N LYS A 321 -0.49 30.49 15.93
CA LYS A 321 0.09 29.17 15.85
C LYS A 321 0.38 28.66 17.26
N VAL A 322 -0.22 27.54 17.60
CA VAL A 322 -0.05 26.85 18.89
C VAL A 322 0.89 25.66 18.69
N ALA A 323 2.11 25.76 19.23
CA ALA A 323 3.06 24.64 19.26
C ALA A 323 2.81 23.72 20.45
N MET A 324 2.28 24.24 21.56
CA MET A 324 1.89 23.49 22.76
C MET A 324 0.36 23.49 22.91
N PRO A 325 -0.38 22.58 22.25
CA PRO A 325 -1.84 22.49 22.36
C PRO A 325 -2.36 22.15 23.76
N TRP A 326 -1.57 21.46 24.59
CA TRP A 326 -1.92 21.19 25.98
C TRP A 326 -0.68 21.25 26.88
N PRO A 327 -0.76 21.89 28.07
CA PRO A 327 -1.81 22.82 28.47
C PRO A 327 -1.73 24.12 27.63
N LEU A 328 -2.86 24.70 27.28
CA LEU A 328 -2.91 25.92 26.47
C LEU A 328 -2.47 27.13 27.31
N GLU A 329 -1.45 27.87 26.84
CA GLU A 329 -0.88 29.00 27.59
C GLU A 329 -1.85 30.20 27.66
N PRO A 330 -2.28 30.63 28.86
CA PRO A 330 -3.41 31.54 29.00
C PRO A 330 -3.13 33.00 28.68
N GLU A 331 -1.92 33.52 28.90
CA GLU A 331 -1.64 34.95 28.68
C GLU A 331 -1.54 35.28 27.19
N GLY A 332 -0.85 34.45 26.41
CA GLY A 332 -0.74 34.58 24.96
C GLY A 332 -2.11 34.43 24.28
N VAL A 333 -2.95 33.51 24.76
CA VAL A 333 -4.32 33.35 24.25
C VAL A 333 -5.19 34.58 24.55
N ARG A 334 -5.09 35.13 25.77
CA ARG A 334 -5.81 36.35 26.14
C ARG A 334 -5.35 37.53 25.28
N HIS A 335 -4.05 37.72 25.13
CA HIS A 335 -3.49 38.76 24.26
C HIS A 335 -3.96 38.60 22.80
N PHE A 336 -3.96 37.38 22.28
CA PHE A 336 -4.49 37.10 20.95
C PHE A 336 -5.97 37.47 20.80
N ALA A 337 -6.79 37.22 21.82
CA ALA A 337 -8.23 37.47 21.82
C ALA A 337 -8.61 38.96 21.83
N GLU A 338 -7.71 39.85 22.24
CA GLU A 338 -8.01 41.28 22.35
C GLU A 338 -8.34 41.91 20.98
N GLY A 339 -9.50 42.58 20.95
CA GLY A 339 -10.02 43.27 19.76
C GLY A 339 -10.77 42.37 18.77
N LEU A 340 -10.77 41.06 18.95
CA LEU A 340 -11.44 40.13 18.04
C LEU A 340 -12.96 40.08 18.25
N GLU A 341 -13.69 39.93 17.15
CA GLU A 341 -15.15 39.67 17.15
C GLU A 341 -15.42 38.15 17.24
N GLU A 342 -14.63 37.35 16.51
CA GLU A 342 -14.76 35.90 16.43
C GLU A 342 -13.38 35.22 16.41
N ILE A 343 -13.27 34.07 17.07
CA ILE A 343 -12.15 33.12 16.95
C ILE A 343 -12.67 31.83 16.34
N LEU A 344 -12.05 31.41 15.23
CA LEU A 344 -12.17 30.08 14.64
C LEU A 344 -11.00 29.20 15.11
N VAL A 345 -11.31 28.09 15.78
CA VAL A 345 -10.33 27.07 16.15
C VAL A 345 -10.27 25.99 15.08
N VAL A 346 -9.10 25.84 14.46
CA VAL A 346 -8.81 24.81 13.45
C VAL A 346 -7.81 23.81 14.04
N GLU A 347 -8.35 22.71 14.56
CA GLU A 347 -7.58 21.59 15.11
C GLU A 347 -8.06 20.26 14.54
N GLU A 348 -7.19 19.26 14.45
CA GLU A 348 -7.56 17.92 14.00
C GLU A 348 -8.40 17.17 15.05
N LYS A 349 -9.25 16.23 14.60
CA LYS A 349 -9.96 15.29 15.48
C LYS A 349 -10.85 15.97 16.53
N ARG A 350 -10.85 15.52 17.79
CA ARG A 350 -11.67 16.08 18.88
C ARG A 350 -11.01 17.33 19.46
N GLN A 351 -11.83 18.21 20.04
CA GLN A 351 -11.39 19.48 20.62
C GLN A 351 -10.41 19.28 21.79
N ILE A 352 -9.24 19.92 21.71
CA ILE A 352 -8.30 20.10 22.83
C ILE A 352 -8.12 21.60 23.08
N VAL A 353 -7.82 22.37 22.03
CA VAL A 353 -7.58 23.81 22.12
C VAL A 353 -8.89 24.56 22.30
N GLU A 354 -9.95 24.18 21.58
CA GLU A 354 -11.24 24.89 21.63
C GLU A 354 -11.85 24.89 23.04
N TYR A 355 -11.78 23.77 23.76
CA TYR A 355 -12.31 23.66 25.12
C TYR A 355 -11.53 24.52 26.11
N GLN A 356 -10.19 24.43 26.11
CA GLN A 356 -9.34 25.23 26.99
C GLN A 356 -9.50 26.73 26.71
N LEU A 357 -9.59 27.11 25.43
CA LEU A 357 -9.84 28.50 25.03
C LEU A 357 -11.16 29.02 25.60
N LYS A 358 -12.25 28.27 25.41
CA LYS A 358 -13.57 28.65 25.94
C LYS A 358 -13.54 28.79 27.46
N GLU A 359 -12.90 27.86 28.17
CA GLU A 359 -12.73 27.91 29.62
C GLU A 359 -11.96 29.17 30.06
N GLN A 360 -10.81 29.44 29.44
CA GLN A 360 -9.95 30.57 29.78
C GLN A 360 -10.60 31.94 29.52
N LEU A 361 -11.45 32.04 28.49
CA LEU A 361 -12.20 33.25 28.16
C LEU A 361 -13.48 33.41 29.00
N TYR A 362 -14.13 32.32 29.39
CA TYR A 362 -15.42 32.36 30.11
C TYR A 362 -15.35 33.02 31.48
N ASN A 363 -14.21 32.92 32.17
CA ASN A 363 -13.99 33.58 33.47
C ASN A 363 -13.13 34.85 33.36
N TRP A 364 -12.92 35.39 32.15
CA TRP A 364 -12.14 36.61 31.96
C TRP A 364 -13.01 37.88 32.03
N ARG A 365 -12.59 39.02 31.47
CA ARG A 365 -13.40 40.24 31.40
C ARG A 365 -14.36 40.18 30.20
N THR A 366 -15.61 40.63 30.34
CA THR A 366 -16.67 40.43 29.32
C THR A 366 -16.51 41.30 28.07
N ASP A 367 -15.81 42.44 28.18
CA ASP A 367 -15.58 43.43 27.12
C ASP A 367 -14.64 42.94 26.00
N VAL A 368 -13.93 41.83 26.20
CA VAL A 368 -12.93 41.31 25.25
C VAL A 368 -13.13 39.84 24.89
N ARG A 369 -14.32 39.28 25.16
CA ARG A 369 -14.62 37.87 24.84
C ARG A 369 -15.15 37.77 23.41
N PRO A 370 -14.34 37.32 22.43
CA PRO A 370 -14.87 37.03 21.11
C PRO A 370 -15.80 35.83 21.15
N ARG A 371 -16.63 35.70 20.12
CA ARG A 371 -17.34 34.45 19.85
C ARG A 371 -16.33 33.36 19.49
N VAL A 372 -16.43 32.18 20.08
CA VAL A 372 -15.51 31.05 19.77
C VAL A 372 -16.27 29.94 19.05
N VAL A 373 -15.83 29.63 17.84
CA VAL A 373 -16.31 28.52 17.02
C VAL A 373 -15.14 27.62 16.60
N GLY A 374 -15.43 26.39 16.19
CA GLY A 374 -14.39 25.45 15.78
C GLY A 374 -14.99 24.22 15.16
N LYS A 375 -15.31 23.21 15.96
CA LYS A 375 -15.97 21.98 15.46
C LYS A 375 -17.41 22.19 15.05
N PHE A 376 -18.15 22.92 15.87
CA PHE A 376 -19.55 23.25 15.65
C PHE A 376 -19.71 24.74 15.38
N ASP A 377 -20.84 25.09 14.78
CA ASP A 377 -21.31 26.46 14.65
C ASP A 377 -21.65 27.10 16.03
N GLU A 378 -22.28 28.27 15.99
CA GLU A 378 -22.55 29.07 17.19
C GLU A 378 -23.57 28.42 18.13
N LYS A 379 -24.35 27.44 17.64
CA LYS A 379 -25.26 26.65 18.47
C LYS A 379 -24.52 25.66 19.35
N GLY A 380 -23.32 25.25 18.93
CA GLY A 380 -22.42 24.41 19.70
C GLY A 380 -22.87 22.95 19.87
N GLU A 381 -22.02 22.18 20.52
CA GLU A 381 -22.12 20.72 20.65
C GLU A 381 -23.28 20.25 21.55
N TRP A 382 -23.57 20.97 22.62
CA TRP A 382 -24.39 20.47 23.73
C TRP A 382 -25.90 20.74 23.60
N MET A 383 -26.33 21.50 22.59
CA MET A 383 -27.76 21.73 22.32
C MET A 383 -28.38 20.58 21.52
N ARG A 384 -29.71 20.39 21.56
CA ARG A 384 -30.41 19.42 20.68
C ARG A 384 -31.49 20.11 19.81
N PRO A 385 -31.45 19.95 18.47
CA PRO A 385 -30.34 19.35 17.71
C PRO A 385 -29.05 20.15 17.95
N HIS A 386 -27.89 19.50 17.91
CA HIS A 386 -26.62 20.23 18.07
C HIS A 386 -26.41 21.20 16.91
N GLY A 387 -25.39 22.05 17.00
CA GLY A 387 -24.95 22.88 15.89
C GLY A 387 -24.49 22.05 14.70
N ASP A 388 -24.48 22.66 13.51
CA ASP A 388 -23.91 22.01 12.34
C ASP A 388 -22.39 21.92 12.47
N TRP A 389 -21.82 20.87 11.86
CA TRP A 389 -20.37 20.69 11.81
C TRP A 389 -19.75 21.75 10.90
N LEU A 390 -18.83 22.55 11.44
CA LEU A 390 -17.93 23.37 10.63
C LEU A 390 -16.70 22.55 10.24
N LEU A 391 -16.03 21.98 11.24
CA LEU A 391 -14.84 21.16 11.08
C LEU A 391 -15.10 19.81 11.77
N PRO A 392 -15.30 18.72 11.04
CA PRO A 392 -15.64 17.43 11.64
C PRO A 392 -14.50 16.89 12.53
N ALA A 393 -14.88 16.13 13.56
CA ALA A 393 -13.93 15.37 14.38
C ALA A 393 -13.55 14.01 13.73
N THR A 394 -14.24 13.63 12.66
CA THR A 394 -14.01 12.39 11.92
C THR A 394 -12.99 12.60 10.79
N SER A 395 -12.23 11.55 10.45
CA SER A 395 -11.19 11.59 9.41
C SER A 395 -10.07 12.63 9.66
N GLU A 396 -9.37 13.04 8.59
CA GLU A 396 -8.40 14.15 8.50
C GLU A 396 -9.08 15.42 7.98
N LEU A 397 -8.66 16.62 8.41
CA LEU A 397 -9.06 17.85 7.74
C LEU A 397 -8.30 18.03 6.42
N THR A 398 -8.95 18.67 5.45
CA THR A 398 -8.33 19.06 4.18
C THR A 398 -8.27 20.58 4.07
N PRO A 399 -7.28 21.15 3.33
CA PRO A 399 -7.24 22.58 3.07
C PRO A 399 -8.53 23.12 2.45
N ALA A 400 -9.19 22.37 1.57
CA ALA A 400 -10.46 22.75 0.95
C ALA A 400 -11.60 22.92 1.99
N MET A 401 -11.70 22.00 2.94
CA MET A 401 -12.68 22.10 4.04
C MET A 401 -12.40 23.34 4.90
N VAL A 402 -11.13 23.56 5.25
CA VAL A 402 -10.71 24.72 6.05
C VAL A 402 -10.97 26.03 5.29
N ALA A 403 -10.67 26.08 3.99
CA ALA A 403 -10.93 27.24 3.13
C ALA A 403 -12.41 27.58 3.06
N ARG A 404 -13.28 26.58 2.90
CA ARG A 404 -14.74 26.80 2.91
C ARG A 404 -15.23 27.40 4.22
N VAL A 405 -14.73 26.89 5.36
CA VAL A 405 -15.11 27.41 6.68
C VAL A 405 -14.59 28.83 6.88
N ILE A 406 -13.31 29.10 6.57
CA ILE A 406 -12.72 30.44 6.66
C ILE A 406 -13.51 31.43 5.80
N ALA A 407 -13.83 31.07 4.56
CA ALA A 407 -14.62 31.92 3.68
C ALA A 407 -16.02 32.20 4.24
N GLN A 408 -16.72 31.18 4.74
CA GLN A 408 -18.02 31.35 5.41
C GLN A 408 -17.93 32.33 6.60
N ARG A 409 -16.78 32.37 7.29
CA ARG A 409 -16.57 33.31 8.41
C ARG A 409 -16.29 34.72 7.94
N ILE A 410 -15.47 34.85 6.90
CA ILE A 410 -15.19 36.13 6.23
C ILE A 410 -16.48 36.75 5.66
N GLU A 411 -17.41 35.94 5.14
CA GLU A 411 -18.68 36.42 4.58
C GLU A 411 -19.60 37.12 5.59
N ARG A 412 -19.36 36.95 6.89
CA ARG A 412 -20.10 37.62 7.96
C ARG A 412 -19.54 39.00 8.30
N LEU A 413 -18.37 39.33 7.77
CA LEU A 413 -17.71 40.62 7.98
C LEU A 413 -18.17 41.61 6.91
N ASP A 414 -18.41 42.86 7.33
CA ASP A 414 -18.62 43.97 6.40
C ASP A 414 -17.27 44.35 5.77
N LEU A 415 -17.06 43.96 4.51
CA LEU A 415 -15.79 44.06 3.77
C LEU A 415 -16.02 44.69 2.39
N HIS A 416 -14.93 45.21 1.79
CA HIS A 416 -15.00 45.80 0.48
C HIS A 416 -15.49 44.78 -0.59
N PRO A 417 -16.38 45.16 -1.53
CA PRO A 417 -16.98 44.22 -2.49
C PRO A 417 -15.97 43.44 -3.34
N ARG A 418 -14.81 44.04 -3.66
CA ARG A 418 -13.75 43.38 -4.42
C ARG A 418 -13.15 42.18 -3.68
N THR A 419 -12.88 42.33 -2.38
CA THR A 419 -12.30 41.30 -1.52
C THR A 419 -13.30 40.14 -1.36
N MET A 420 -14.57 40.48 -1.18
CA MET A 420 -15.67 39.50 -1.11
C MET A 420 -15.85 38.72 -2.42
N GLU A 421 -15.83 39.39 -3.57
CA GLU A 421 -15.98 38.73 -4.87
C GLU A 421 -14.82 37.77 -5.15
N LYS A 422 -13.59 38.17 -4.80
CA LYS A 422 -12.41 37.33 -4.89
C LYS A 422 -12.57 36.04 -4.08
N VAL A 423 -12.94 36.13 -2.79
CA VAL A 423 -13.15 34.97 -1.92
C VAL A 423 -14.27 34.06 -2.46
N ARG A 424 -15.42 34.63 -2.86
CA ARG A 424 -16.55 33.88 -3.42
C ARG A 424 -16.18 33.12 -4.69
N SER A 425 -15.44 33.75 -5.60
CA SER A 425 -15.00 33.10 -6.85
C SER A 425 -14.13 31.86 -6.58
N ARG A 426 -13.26 31.94 -5.57
CA ARG A 426 -12.38 30.83 -5.17
C ARG A 426 -13.15 29.71 -4.48
N VAL A 427 -14.11 30.03 -3.61
CA VAL A 427 -15.00 29.04 -2.99
C VAL A 427 -15.86 28.34 -4.05
N ALA A 428 -16.40 29.07 -5.02
CA ALA A 428 -17.18 28.48 -6.11
C ALA A 428 -16.34 27.47 -6.93
N PHE A 429 -15.07 27.80 -7.18
CA PHE A 429 -14.13 26.88 -7.82
C PHE A 429 -13.89 25.61 -6.98
N ILE A 430 -13.62 25.76 -5.68
CA ILE A 430 -13.41 24.63 -4.75
C ILE A 430 -14.65 23.73 -4.71
N ASN A 431 -15.84 24.31 -4.54
CA ASN A 431 -17.10 23.58 -4.49
C ASN A 431 -17.39 22.83 -5.80
N ALA A 432 -17.13 23.45 -6.96
CA ALA A 432 -17.30 22.79 -8.24
C ALA A 432 -16.38 21.58 -8.39
N LYS A 433 -15.15 21.67 -7.86
CA LYS A 433 -14.19 20.56 -7.84
C LYS A 433 -14.63 19.45 -6.90
N GLU A 434 -15.02 19.75 -5.66
CA GLU A 434 -15.53 18.75 -4.72
C GLU A 434 -16.77 18.03 -5.27
N ALA A 435 -17.71 18.77 -5.88
CA ALA A 435 -18.92 18.20 -6.49
C ALA A 435 -18.59 17.29 -7.69
N ALA A 436 -17.56 17.63 -8.48
CA ALA A 436 -17.10 16.77 -9.57
C ALA A 436 -16.48 15.46 -9.05
N LEU A 437 -15.86 15.49 -7.86
CA LEU A 437 -15.22 14.33 -7.23
C LEU A 437 -16.20 13.44 -6.45
N ALA A 438 -17.30 14.01 -5.93
CA ALA A 438 -18.32 13.27 -5.19
C ALA A 438 -19.17 12.33 -6.06
N LYS A 439 -19.11 12.45 -7.39
CA LYS A 439 -19.86 11.58 -8.31
C LYS A 439 -19.33 10.14 -8.20
N PRO A 440 -20.17 9.13 -7.90
CA PRO A 440 -19.74 7.75 -7.79
C PRO A 440 -19.20 7.27 -9.13
N LYS A 441 -17.95 6.84 -9.14
CA LYS A 441 -17.31 6.24 -10.32
C LYS A 441 -17.11 4.76 -10.09
N ILE A 442 -17.55 3.96 -11.06
CA ILE A 442 -17.31 2.52 -11.07
C ILE A 442 -15.84 2.30 -11.42
N SER A 443 -14.97 2.32 -10.41
CA SER A 443 -13.55 2.00 -10.57
C SER A 443 -13.23 0.69 -9.85
N LEU A 444 -12.50 -0.18 -10.54
CA LEU A 444 -11.80 -1.29 -9.90
C LEU A 444 -10.84 -0.72 -8.84
N GLN A 445 -10.85 -1.24 -7.63
CA GLN A 445 -9.96 -0.76 -6.56
C GLN A 445 -8.80 -1.72 -6.32
N ARG A 446 -7.64 -1.18 -5.95
CA ARG A 446 -6.49 -1.97 -5.50
C ARG A 446 -6.60 -2.24 -3.99
N ILE A 447 -7.32 -3.29 -3.62
CA ILE A 447 -7.45 -3.74 -2.23
C ILE A 447 -6.11 -4.31 -1.74
N PRO A 448 -5.68 -4.03 -0.48
CA PRO A 448 -4.51 -4.65 0.13
C PRO A 448 -4.51 -6.18 -0.02
N TYR A 449 -3.38 -6.74 -0.48
CA TYR A 449 -3.29 -8.18 -0.78
C TYR A 449 -1.98 -8.83 -0.34
N PHE A 450 -2.00 -10.16 -0.22
CA PHE A 450 -0.79 -10.93 0.05
C PHE A 450 0.22 -10.83 -1.09
N CYS A 451 1.51 -10.81 -0.73
CA CYS A 451 2.60 -10.89 -1.70
C CYS A 451 2.54 -12.22 -2.48
N SER A 452 3.06 -12.24 -3.71
CA SER A 452 3.27 -13.49 -4.44
C SER A 452 4.06 -14.49 -3.60
N GLY A 453 3.55 -15.72 -3.48
CA GLY A 453 4.16 -16.78 -2.65
C GLY A 453 4.19 -16.52 -1.14
N CYS A 454 3.32 -15.64 -0.63
CA CYS A 454 3.19 -15.39 0.81
C CYS A 454 2.76 -16.66 1.57
N PRO A 455 3.38 -17.00 2.72
CA PRO A 455 2.93 -18.12 3.54
C PRO A 455 1.48 -17.98 4.03
N HIS A 456 0.99 -16.74 4.21
CA HIS A 456 -0.40 -16.45 4.57
C HIS A 456 -1.43 -16.97 3.56
N ASN A 457 -1.05 -17.22 2.30
CA ASN A 457 -1.97 -17.81 1.31
C ASN A 457 -2.44 -19.21 1.70
N THR A 458 -1.59 -19.95 2.44
CA THR A 458 -1.89 -21.29 2.93
C THR A 458 -2.24 -21.24 4.42
N SER A 459 -1.44 -20.55 5.23
CA SER A 459 -1.58 -20.58 6.69
C SER A 459 -2.89 -19.96 7.19
N THR A 460 -3.53 -19.05 6.46
CA THR A 460 -4.81 -18.43 6.91
C THR A 460 -6.05 -19.27 6.60
N LYS A 461 -5.93 -20.33 5.78
CA LYS A 461 -7.04 -21.26 5.52
C LYS A 461 -7.36 -22.07 6.79
N VAL A 462 -8.63 -22.31 7.04
CA VAL A 462 -9.14 -23.17 8.12
C VAL A 462 -10.02 -24.29 7.56
N PRO A 463 -10.20 -25.40 8.29
CA PRO A 463 -11.08 -26.47 7.87
C PRO A 463 -12.52 -26.01 7.72
N GLU A 464 -13.26 -26.65 6.81
CA GLU A 464 -14.70 -26.43 6.64
C GLU A 464 -15.45 -26.52 7.99
N GLY A 465 -16.43 -25.63 8.17
CA GLY A 465 -17.20 -25.50 9.41
C GLY A 465 -16.45 -24.81 10.57
N SER A 466 -15.24 -24.32 10.34
CA SER A 466 -14.45 -23.60 11.34
C SER A 466 -14.33 -22.11 10.99
N ARG A 467 -14.08 -21.27 11.99
CA ARG A 467 -13.68 -19.87 11.77
C ARG A 467 -12.31 -19.57 12.38
N ALA A 468 -11.67 -18.54 11.87
CA ALA A 468 -10.50 -17.93 12.48
C ALA A 468 -10.75 -16.47 12.89
N THR A 469 -10.02 -15.98 13.89
CA THR A 469 -9.84 -14.55 14.14
C THR A 469 -8.50 -14.07 13.59
N ALA A 470 -8.45 -12.83 13.10
CA ALA A 470 -7.20 -12.24 12.59
C ALA A 470 -6.39 -11.57 13.72
N GLY A 471 -5.09 -11.83 13.75
CA GLY A 471 -4.14 -11.02 14.51
C GLY A 471 -3.71 -9.75 13.79
N ILE A 472 -3.15 -8.80 14.52
CA ILE A 472 -2.67 -7.54 13.94
C ILE A 472 -1.45 -7.81 13.04
N GLY A 473 -1.45 -7.22 11.85
CA GLY A 473 -0.48 -7.46 10.79
C GLY A 473 -1.11 -8.04 9.54
N CYS A 474 -0.38 -8.85 8.77
CA CYS A 474 -0.85 -9.38 7.49
C CYS A 474 -2.13 -10.20 7.64
N HIS A 475 -2.37 -10.84 8.80
CA HIS A 475 -3.58 -11.62 9.06
C HIS A 475 -4.87 -10.82 8.94
N VAL A 476 -4.87 -9.50 9.22
CA VAL A 476 -6.06 -8.64 9.03
C VAL A 476 -6.53 -8.66 7.57
N MET A 477 -5.61 -8.81 6.61
CA MET A 477 -5.99 -8.86 5.20
C MET A 477 -6.82 -10.11 4.85
N ALA A 478 -6.73 -11.18 5.64
CA ALA A 478 -7.50 -12.40 5.42
C ALA A 478 -9.01 -12.18 5.57
N ILE A 479 -9.43 -11.14 6.31
CA ILE A 479 -10.84 -10.78 6.53
C ILE A 479 -11.54 -10.50 5.20
N TRP A 480 -10.84 -9.90 4.23
CA TRP A 480 -11.41 -9.52 2.93
C TRP A 480 -11.16 -10.56 1.81
N MET A 481 -10.53 -11.71 2.14
CA MET A 481 -9.99 -12.67 1.18
C MET A 481 -10.76 -14.00 1.08
N ASP A 482 -12.01 -14.07 1.56
CA ASP A 482 -12.81 -15.32 1.57
C ASP A 482 -12.05 -16.48 2.25
N ARG A 483 -11.66 -16.27 3.51
CA ARG A 483 -10.80 -17.19 4.30
C ARG A 483 -11.46 -17.70 5.59
N SER A 484 -12.79 -17.58 5.73
CA SER A 484 -13.52 -17.85 6.98
C SER A 484 -12.84 -17.21 8.21
N THR A 485 -12.20 -16.06 8.00
CA THR A 485 -11.53 -15.28 9.01
C THR A 485 -12.38 -14.06 9.27
N SER A 486 -12.83 -13.88 10.51
CA SER A 486 -13.72 -12.79 10.90
C SER A 486 -13.17 -12.08 12.12
N THR A 487 -13.46 -10.79 12.19
CA THR A 487 -13.05 -9.89 13.28
C THR A 487 -11.54 -9.86 13.58
N PHE A 488 -11.15 -8.98 14.47
CA PHE A 488 -9.80 -8.81 15.00
C PHE A 488 -9.88 -8.15 16.38
N THR A 489 -8.76 -8.07 17.08
CA THR A 489 -8.62 -7.34 18.35
C THR A 489 -7.28 -6.60 18.39
N HIS A 490 -7.01 -5.87 19.47
CA HIS A 490 -5.73 -5.18 19.67
C HIS A 490 -4.56 -6.17 19.77
N MET A 491 -3.35 -5.70 19.42
CA MET A 491 -2.13 -6.50 19.40
C MET A 491 -1.81 -7.03 20.80
N GLY A 492 -1.62 -8.36 20.91
CA GLY A 492 -1.42 -9.06 22.18
C GLY A 492 -2.69 -9.61 22.81
N GLY A 493 -3.88 -9.24 22.32
CA GLY A 493 -5.17 -9.74 22.77
C GLY A 493 -5.73 -10.87 21.91
N GLU A 494 -5.02 -11.31 20.87
CA GLU A 494 -5.52 -12.28 19.89
C GLU A 494 -6.06 -13.57 20.55
N GLY A 495 -7.22 -14.05 20.08
CA GLY A 495 -7.88 -15.24 20.62
C GLY A 495 -8.59 -15.02 21.97
N VAL A 496 -8.15 -14.07 22.81
CA VAL A 496 -8.73 -13.82 24.15
C VAL A 496 -10.23 -13.44 24.12
N PRO A 497 -10.77 -12.70 23.12
CA PRO A 497 -12.21 -12.50 23.01
C PRO A 497 -13.03 -13.80 22.99
N TRP A 498 -12.42 -14.94 22.65
CA TRP A 498 -13.04 -16.25 22.73
C TRP A 498 -13.41 -16.64 24.16
N ILE A 499 -12.61 -16.25 25.16
CA ILE A 499 -12.91 -16.52 26.58
C ILE A 499 -14.30 -15.95 26.93
N GLY A 500 -14.60 -14.75 26.45
CA GLY A 500 -15.91 -14.12 26.63
C GLY A 500 -17.02 -14.62 25.70
N GLN A 501 -16.70 -15.41 24.66
CA GLN A 501 -17.68 -15.96 23.70
C GLN A 501 -18.03 -17.42 23.98
N ALA A 502 -17.05 -18.23 24.39
CA ALA A 502 -17.12 -19.69 24.44
C ALA A 502 -18.27 -20.22 25.32
N GLN A 503 -18.67 -19.45 26.34
CA GLN A 503 -19.77 -19.82 27.24
C GLN A 503 -21.17 -19.50 26.70
N PHE A 504 -21.26 -18.72 25.61
CA PHE A 504 -22.51 -18.17 25.08
C PHE A 504 -22.78 -18.58 23.63
N THR A 505 -22.11 -19.62 23.14
CA THR A 505 -22.25 -20.11 21.77
C THR A 505 -22.20 -21.64 21.71
N ASN A 506 -22.82 -22.21 20.69
CA ASN A 506 -22.71 -23.64 20.38
C ASN A 506 -21.44 -23.99 19.59
N GLU A 507 -20.72 -22.97 19.13
CA GLU A 507 -19.42 -23.15 18.49
C GLU A 507 -18.41 -23.68 19.52
N LYS A 508 -17.81 -24.84 19.25
CA LYS A 508 -16.98 -25.54 20.25
C LYS A 508 -15.52 -25.11 20.25
N HIS A 509 -15.06 -24.46 19.18
CA HIS A 509 -13.64 -24.18 18.94
C HIS A 509 -13.49 -23.07 17.91
N ILE A 510 -12.44 -22.26 18.04
CA ILE A 510 -12.00 -21.32 17.01
C ILE A 510 -10.50 -21.42 16.76
N PHE A 511 -10.06 -20.91 15.61
CA PHE A 511 -8.64 -20.66 15.33
C PHE A 511 -8.27 -19.20 15.60
N ALA A 512 -7.10 -18.92 16.17
CA ALA A 512 -6.57 -17.56 16.30
C ALA A 512 -5.26 -17.46 15.51
N ASN A 513 -5.26 -16.66 14.44
CA ASN A 513 -4.05 -16.41 13.66
C ASN A 513 -3.15 -15.40 14.39
N LEU A 514 -1.90 -15.75 14.62
CA LEU A 514 -0.91 -14.95 15.35
C LEU A 514 0.42 -14.94 14.60
N GLY A 515 1.10 -13.80 14.52
CA GLY A 515 2.47 -13.74 14.00
C GLY A 515 3.50 -13.99 15.11
N ASP A 516 4.69 -14.46 14.77
CA ASP A 516 5.86 -14.53 15.66
C ASP A 516 6.19 -13.21 16.37
N GLY A 517 6.16 -12.09 15.65
CA GLY A 517 6.36 -10.77 16.25
C GLY A 517 5.29 -10.41 17.29
N THR A 518 4.02 -10.73 17.01
CA THR A 518 2.93 -10.48 17.95
C THR A 518 2.97 -11.43 19.14
N TYR A 519 3.33 -12.69 18.92
CA TYR A 519 3.59 -13.66 19.97
C TYR A 519 4.63 -13.14 20.96
N TYR A 520 5.75 -12.62 20.46
CA TYR A 520 6.84 -12.10 21.29
C TYR A 520 6.49 -10.77 21.99
N HIS A 521 5.74 -9.89 21.32
CA HIS A 521 5.31 -8.59 21.88
C HIS A 521 4.42 -8.74 23.12
N SER A 522 3.38 -9.58 23.05
CA SER A 522 2.42 -9.83 24.14
C SER A 522 1.51 -11.05 23.93
N GLY A 523 1.52 -11.70 22.76
CA GLY A 523 0.61 -12.81 22.45
C GLY A 523 0.82 -14.06 23.31
N SER A 524 2.00 -14.22 23.91
CA SER A 524 2.23 -15.26 24.93
C SER A 524 1.29 -15.12 26.14
N LEU A 525 0.98 -13.89 26.57
CA LEU A 525 0.03 -13.62 27.66
C LEU A 525 -1.40 -14.01 27.27
N ALA A 526 -1.79 -13.81 26.01
CA ALA A 526 -3.09 -14.26 25.50
C ALA A 526 -3.23 -15.78 25.53
N ILE A 527 -2.18 -16.52 25.14
CA ILE A 527 -2.16 -17.99 25.21
C ILE A 527 -2.28 -18.44 26.68
N ARG A 528 -1.50 -17.84 27.59
CA ARG A 528 -1.57 -18.12 29.03
C ARG A 528 -2.99 -17.89 29.59
N ALA A 529 -3.62 -16.77 29.22
CA ALA A 529 -4.99 -16.47 29.65
C ALA A 529 -6.01 -17.49 29.13
N SER A 530 -5.89 -17.91 27.86
CA SER A 530 -6.77 -18.94 27.28
C SER A 530 -6.56 -20.32 27.93
N VAL A 531 -5.33 -20.68 28.32
CA VAL A 531 -5.04 -21.91 29.07
C VAL A 531 -5.69 -21.83 30.45
N ALA A 532 -5.52 -20.71 31.16
CA ALA A 532 -6.11 -20.50 32.48
C ALA A 532 -7.65 -20.54 32.43
N ALA A 533 -8.26 -20.02 31.37
CA ALA A 533 -9.70 -20.08 31.15
C ALA A 533 -10.22 -21.44 30.68
N ASN A 534 -9.33 -22.39 30.37
CA ASN A 534 -9.66 -23.74 29.90
C ASN A 534 -10.64 -23.76 28.71
N VAL A 535 -10.43 -22.87 27.74
CA VAL A 535 -11.25 -22.81 26.52
C VAL A 535 -10.63 -23.61 25.37
N ASN A 536 -11.48 -24.12 24.48
CA ASN A 536 -11.05 -24.84 23.28
C ASN A 536 -10.68 -23.86 22.17
N ILE A 537 -9.40 -23.72 21.86
CA ILE A 537 -8.90 -22.79 20.84
C ILE A 537 -7.56 -23.29 20.28
N THR A 538 -7.35 -23.11 18.99
CA THR A 538 -6.03 -23.35 18.36
C THR A 538 -5.38 -22.03 18.00
N TYR A 539 -4.23 -21.74 18.60
CA TYR A 539 -3.37 -20.64 18.19
C TYR A 539 -2.49 -21.07 17.01
N LYS A 540 -2.65 -20.38 15.88
CA LYS A 540 -1.86 -20.59 14.66
C LYS A 540 -0.75 -19.55 14.62
N ILE A 541 0.42 -19.91 15.14
CA ILE A 541 1.58 -19.04 15.21
C ILE A 541 2.34 -19.16 13.90
N LEU A 542 2.29 -18.13 13.06
CA LEU A 542 3.10 -18.05 11.85
C LEU A 542 4.49 -17.49 12.19
N TYR A 543 5.50 -18.36 12.15
CA TYR A 543 6.90 -17.99 12.22
C TYR A 543 7.41 -17.64 10.81
N ASN A 544 7.72 -16.37 10.59
CA ASN A 544 8.14 -15.85 9.29
C ASN A 544 9.48 -15.09 9.33
N ASP A 545 10.09 -14.96 10.52
CA ASP A 545 11.42 -14.39 10.78
C ASP A 545 11.57 -12.90 10.41
N ALA A 546 10.46 -12.16 10.31
CA ALA A 546 10.50 -10.73 10.01
C ALA A 546 9.21 -9.99 10.41
N VAL A 547 9.36 -8.78 10.95
CA VAL A 547 8.23 -7.84 11.05
C VAL A 547 7.97 -7.23 9.68
N ALA A 548 7.22 -7.98 8.87
CA ALA A 548 7.13 -7.77 7.43
C ALA A 548 6.42 -6.47 7.03
N MET A 549 5.31 -6.13 7.70
CA MET A 549 4.47 -4.98 7.31
C MET A 549 5.10 -3.61 7.57
N THR A 550 6.03 -3.51 8.51
CA THR A 550 6.66 -2.23 8.89
C THR A 550 8.03 -2.01 8.28
N GLY A 551 8.53 -2.92 7.44
CA GLY A 551 9.80 -2.71 6.74
C GLY A 551 10.72 -3.92 6.67
N GLY A 552 10.35 -5.08 7.19
CA GLY A 552 11.20 -6.28 7.18
C GLY A 552 12.31 -6.23 8.24
N GLN A 553 12.05 -5.56 9.36
CA GLN A 553 12.89 -5.57 10.55
C GLN A 553 13.01 -7.01 11.10
N PRO A 554 14.13 -7.36 11.76
CA PRO A 554 14.18 -8.57 12.57
C PRO A 554 13.14 -8.51 13.69
N VAL A 555 12.70 -9.68 14.18
CA VAL A 555 11.90 -9.78 15.40
C VAL A 555 12.78 -9.35 16.59
N ASP A 556 12.21 -8.67 17.60
CA ASP A 556 13.00 -8.06 18.70
C ASP A 556 13.71 -9.06 19.61
N GLY A 557 13.31 -10.34 19.54
CA GLY A 557 13.83 -11.42 20.38
C GLY A 557 14.62 -12.48 19.63
N PRO A 558 15.50 -13.21 20.34
CA PRO A 558 16.10 -14.44 19.83
C PRO A 558 15.04 -15.55 19.86
N LEU A 559 14.07 -15.47 18.95
CA LEU A 559 12.99 -16.43 18.86
C LEU A 559 13.32 -17.46 17.79
N SER A 560 13.28 -18.74 18.14
CA SER A 560 13.27 -19.82 17.16
C SER A 560 12.00 -20.66 17.29
N PRO A 561 11.64 -21.45 16.26
CA PRO A 561 10.50 -22.35 16.34
C PRO A 561 10.53 -23.29 17.56
N SER A 562 11.71 -23.79 17.96
CA SER A 562 11.83 -24.64 19.15
C SER A 562 11.70 -23.86 20.45
N ASP A 563 12.12 -22.59 20.51
CA ASP A 563 11.89 -21.73 21.67
C ASP A 563 10.40 -21.49 21.91
N ILE A 564 9.65 -21.16 20.85
CA ILE A 564 8.19 -20.99 20.92
C ILE A 564 7.53 -22.27 21.43
N ALA A 565 7.89 -23.43 20.85
CA ALA A 565 7.32 -24.71 21.23
C ALA A 565 7.58 -25.04 22.70
N ARG A 566 8.80 -24.79 23.21
CA ARG A 566 9.13 -25.00 24.63
C ARG A 566 8.38 -24.04 25.55
N GLN A 567 8.26 -22.76 25.16
CA GLN A 567 7.52 -21.77 25.95
C GLN A 567 6.04 -22.13 26.03
N VAL A 568 5.37 -22.40 24.91
CA VAL A 568 3.94 -22.74 24.94
C VAL A 568 3.65 -24.09 25.61
N ALA A 569 4.58 -25.06 25.55
CA ALA A 569 4.48 -26.29 26.33
C ALA A 569 4.52 -26.00 27.84
N ALA A 570 5.43 -25.12 28.28
CA ALA A 570 5.54 -24.70 29.68
C ALA A 570 4.30 -23.92 30.18
N GLU A 571 3.59 -23.22 29.29
CA GLU A 571 2.31 -22.56 29.61
C GLU A 571 1.15 -23.56 29.78
N GLY A 572 1.32 -24.84 29.43
CA GLY A 572 0.29 -25.88 29.61
C GLY A 572 -0.59 -26.17 28.39
N VAL A 573 -0.14 -25.80 27.18
CA VAL A 573 -0.81 -26.16 25.92
C VAL A 573 -0.92 -27.68 25.76
N LYS A 574 -2.09 -28.17 25.33
CA LYS A 574 -2.42 -29.60 25.30
C LYS A 574 -1.81 -30.37 24.13
N LYS A 575 -1.70 -29.72 22.97
CA LYS A 575 -1.06 -30.30 21.78
C LYS A 575 -0.37 -29.23 20.96
N ILE A 576 0.86 -29.52 20.51
CA ILE A 576 1.69 -28.65 19.68
C ILE A 576 2.04 -29.43 18.42
N VAL A 577 1.84 -28.82 17.25
CA VAL A 577 2.22 -29.40 15.96
C VAL A 577 2.96 -28.36 15.13
N VAL A 578 4.05 -28.77 14.47
CA VAL A 578 4.83 -27.93 13.58
C VAL A 578 4.46 -28.23 12.12
N VAL A 579 4.24 -27.19 11.33
CA VAL A 579 3.95 -27.29 9.90
C VAL A 579 4.92 -26.41 9.13
N THR A 580 5.60 -26.97 8.11
CA THR A 580 6.61 -26.26 7.30
C THR A 580 6.57 -26.71 5.83
N ASP A 581 7.08 -25.90 4.90
CA ASP A 581 7.32 -26.31 3.52
C ASP A 581 8.58 -27.17 3.35
N GLU A 582 9.39 -27.31 4.40
CA GLU A 582 10.65 -28.05 4.41
C GLU A 582 10.81 -28.87 5.72
N PRO A 583 10.04 -29.96 5.95
CA PRO A 583 10.10 -30.74 7.19
C PRO A 583 11.50 -31.26 7.53
N GLU A 584 12.24 -31.69 6.50
CA GLU A 584 13.58 -32.27 6.61
C GLU A 584 14.67 -31.27 7.03
N LYS A 585 14.36 -29.95 7.10
CA LYS A 585 15.37 -28.94 7.46
C LYS A 585 15.76 -28.97 8.93
N TYR A 586 14.93 -29.58 9.78
CA TYR A 586 15.16 -29.65 11.21
C TYR A 586 15.95 -30.91 11.56
N PRO A 587 17.12 -30.78 12.22
CA PRO A 587 17.86 -31.95 12.68
C PRO A 587 17.07 -32.68 13.78
N SER A 588 17.36 -33.97 13.94
CA SER A 588 16.83 -34.76 15.05
C SER A 588 17.16 -34.10 16.40
N GLY A 589 16.19 -34.05 17.31
CA GLY A 589 16.31 -33.41 18.62
C GLY A 589 16.14 -31.88 18.63
N TYR A 590 15.84 -31.25 17.49
CA TYR A 590 15.54 -29.80 17.46
C TYR A 590 14.25 -29.45 18.21
N PHE A 591 13.22 -30.29 18.10
CA PHE A 591 11.99 -30.23 18.89
C PHE A 591 11.95 -31.37 19.92
N ALA A 592 11.10 -31.23 20.95
CA ALA A 592 10.81 -32.32 21.87
C ALA A 592 10.20 -33.52 21.12
N ALA A 593 10.44 -34.74 21.63
CA ALA A 593 10.15 -35.99 20.91
C ALA A 593 8.66 -36.23 20.64
N ASP A 594 7.77 -35.58 21.38
CA ASP A 594 6.32 -35.65 21.25
C ASP A 594 5.73 -34.65 20.23
N ILE A 595 6.54 -33.73 19.70
CA ILE A 595 6.10 -32.73 18.71
C ILE A 595 6.20 -33.31 17.31
N GLU A 596 5.04 -33.44 16.67
CA GLU A 596 4.94 -33.88 15.28
C GLU A 596 5.32 -32.75 14.31
N ILE A 597 6.12 -33.06 13.28
CA ILE A 597 6.48 -32.14 12.20
C ILE A 597 5.81 -32.64 10.91
N HIS A 598 4.98 -31.80 10.28
CA HIS A 598 4.26 -32.13 9.05
C HIS A 598 4.63 -31.17 7.91
N HIS A 599 4.50 -31.65 6.68
CA HIS A 599 4.57 -30.77 5.52
C HIS A 599 3.29 -29.91 5.44
N ARG A 600 3.37 -28.70 4.90
CA ARG A 600 2.20 -27.81 4.76
C ARG A 600 1.05 -28.38 3.92
N ASP A 601 1.29 -29.41 3.14
CA ASP A 601 0.25 -30.12 2.38
C ASP A 601 -0.70 -30.89 3.31
N ASP A 602 -0.26 -31.25 4.52
CA ASP A 602 -1.05 -31.93 5.55
C ASP A 602 -1.88 -30.96 6.42
N LEU A 603 -1.84 -29.65 6.14
CA LEU A 603 -2.37 -28.61 7.02
C LEU A 603 -3.84 -28.82 7.41
N ASP A 604 -4.72 -29.21 6.47
CA ASP A 604 -6.14 -29.41 6.76
C ASP A 604 -6.35 -30.55 7.77
N ARG A 605 -5.69 -31.68 7.55
CA ARG A 605 -5.72 -32.85 8.45
C ARG A 605 -5.24 -32.47 9.85
N VAL A 606 -4.08 -31.81 9.93
CA VAL A 606 -3.51 -31.34 11.21
C VAL A 606 -4.47 -30.40 11.94
N GLN A 607 -5.05 -29.43 11.23
CA GLN A 607 -5.98 -28.48 11.85
C GLN A 607 -7.26 -29.16 12.37
N ARG A 608 -7.81 -30.17 11.68
CA ARG A 608 -8.96 -30.95 12.18
C ARG A 608 -8.62 -31.67 13.48
N THR A 609 -7.46 -32.33 13.55
CA THR A 609 -6.99 -32.97 14.78
C THR A 609 -6.86 -31.96 15.93
N LEU A 610 -6.32 -30.76 15.67
CA LEU A 610 -6.17 -29.72 16.70
C LEU A 610 -7.51 -29.12 17.14
N ARG A 611 -8.45 -28.93 16.20
CA ARG A 611 -9.82 -28.47 16.48
C ARG A 611 -10.57 -29.44 17.40
N ASP A 612 -10.42 -30.73 17.15
CA ASP A 612 -11.15 -31.78 17.85
C ASP A 612 -10.44 -32.20 19.17
N THR A 613 -9.29 -31.60 19.49
CA THR A 613 -8.57 -31.78 20.76
C THR A 613 -9.06 -30.77 21.81
N PRO A 614 -9.63 -31.21 22.96
CA PRO A 614 -10.06 -30.30 24.01
C PRO A 614 -8.91 -29.48 24.63
N GLY A 615 -9.21 -28.24 25.02
CA GLY A 615 -8.28 -27.28 25.58
C GLY A 615 -7.56 -26.42 24.54
N VAL A 616 -6.52 -25.72 24.98
CA VAL A 616 -5.70 -24.87 24.10
C VAL A 616 -4.69 -25.73 23.35
N THR A 617 -4.64 -25.55 22.03
CA THR A 617 -3.65 -26.19 21.14
C THR A 617 -2.89 -25.15 20.33
N VAL A 618 -1.70 -25.51 19.84
CA VAL A 618 -0.84 -24.64 19.04
C VAL A 618 -0.45 -25.31 17.73
N LEU A 619 -0.64 -24.59 16.62
CA LEU A 619 -0.06 -24.90 15.32
C LEU A 619 1.05 -23.89 15.03
N LEU A 620 2.29 -24.35 15.02
CA LEU A 620 3.44 -23.53 14.65
C LEU A 620 3.69 -23.68 13.14
N TYR A 621 3.30 -22.67 12.37
CA TYR A 621 3.50 -22.64 10.92
C TYR A 621 4.80 -21.91 10.62
N ASP A 622 5.82 -22.62 10.18
CA ASP A 622 7.14 -22.06 9.89
C ASP A 622 7.36 -21.93 8.38
N GLN A 623 7.39 -20.68 7.90
CA GLN A 623 7.77 -20.34 6.54
C GLN A 623 8.14 -18.86 6.43
N THR A 624 9.35 -18.57 5.93
CA THR A 624 9.89 -17.20 5.82
C THR A 624 8.99 -16.26 5.01
N CYS A 625 8.89 -15.00 5.46
CA CYS A 625 8.15 -13.96 4.74
C CYS A 625 8.61 -13.82 3.27
N ALA A 626 7.66 -13.84 2.33
CA ALA A 626 7.97 -13.80 0.89
C ALA A 626 8.66 -12.50 0.43
N ALA A 627 8.30 -11.36 1.02
CA ALA A 627 8.94 -10.08 0.71
C ALA A 627 10.41 -10.06 1.15
N GLU A 628 10.69 -10.60 2.35
CA GLU A 628 12.03 -10.67 2.90
C GLU A 628 12.87 -11.73 2.18
N LYS A 629 12.29 -12.90 1.85
CA LYS A 629 12.89 -13.92 0.98
C LYS A 629 13.43 -13.31 -0.31
N ARG A 630 12.65 -12.43 -0.97
CA ARG A 630 13.06 -11.72 -2.19
C ARG A 630 14.23 -10.75 -1.93
N ARG A 631 14.19 -9.97 -0.84
CA ARG A 631 15.27 -9.02 -0.49
C ARG A 631 16.58 -9.73 -0.18
N ARG A 632 16.53 -10.79 0.62
CA ARG A 632 17.71 -11.59 0.97
C ARG A 632 18.30 -12.29 -0.25
N ARG A 633 17.48 -12.85 -1.16
CA ARG A 633 17.93 -13.40 -2.46
C ARG A 633 18.66 -12.36 -3.32
N LYS A 634 18.12 -11.15 -3.45
CA LYS A 634 18.81 -10.04 -4.17
C LYS A 634 20.17 -9.69 -3.56
N ARG A 635 20.34 -9.88 -2.25
CA ARG A 635 21.59 -9.64 -1.50
C ARG A 635 22.49 -10.89 -1.40
N GLY A 636 22.12 -12.02 -2.02
CA GLY A 636 22.86 -13.27 -1.90
C GLY A 636 22.80 -13.94 -0.52
N LYS A 637 21.90 -13.52 0.37
CA LYS A 637 21.77 -14.00 1.76
C LYS A 637 20.68 -15.06 1.97
N TYR A 638 20.12 -15.61 0.89
CA TYR A 638 19.08 -16.63 0.98
C TYR A 638 19.08 -17.52 -0.27
N PRO A 639 18.82 -18.84 -0.16
CA PRO A 639 18.81 -19.74 -1.31
C PRO A 639 17.87 -19.30 -2.42
N ASP A 640 18.40 -19.21 -3.64
CA ASP A 640 17.60 -18.97 -4.83
C ASP A 640 17.45 -20.27 -5.63
N PRO A 641 16.29 -20.97 -5.55
CA PRO A 641 16.15 -22.23 -6.24
C PRO A 641 16.20 -21.99 -7.75
N ALA A 642 17.04 -22.74 -8.45
CA ALA A 642 17.13 -22.78 -9.91
C ALA A 642 15.92 -23.52 -10.50
N LYS A 643 14.72 -23.08 -10.15
CA LYS A 643 13.45 -23.69 -10.48
C LYS A 643 12.45 -22.56 -10.80
N ARG A 644 11.90 -22.59 -12.01
CA ARG A 644 10.93 -21.60 -12.52
C ARG A 644 9.72 -22.31 -13.09
N VAL A 645 8.57 -21.66 -13.04
CA VAL A 645 7.30 -22.20 -13.55
C VAL A 645 6.94 -21.47 -14.82
N VAL A 646 6.61 -22.24 -15.85
CA VAL A 646 6.14 -21.77 -17.16
C VAL A 646 4.80 -22.43 -17.44
N ILE A 647 3.92 -21.71 -18.14
CA ILE A 647 2.62 -22.22 -18.56
C ILE A 647 2.64 -22.35 -20.09
N ASN A 648 2.33 -23.53 -20.61
CA ASN A 648 2.02 -23.68 -22.03
C ASN A 648 0.63 -23.09 -22.30
N GLU A 649 0.59 -21.89 -22.86
CA GLU A 649 -0.65 -21.16 -23.16
C GLU A 649 -1.63 -21.94 -24.05
N LEU A 650 -1.12 -22.74 -25.00
CA LEU A 650 -1.95 -23.56 -25.87
C LEU A 650 -2.60 -24.71 -25.12
N VAL A 651 -1.96 -25.24 -24.07
CA VAL A 651 -2.57 -26.25 -23.17
C VAL A 651 -3.46 -25.57 -22.13
N CYS A 652 -3.16 -24.34 -21.70
CA CYS A 652 -3.96 -23.63 -20.71
C CYS A 652 -5.41 -23.41 -21.17
N GLU A 653 -6.37 -23.70 -20.30
CA GLU A 653 -7.80 -23.44 -20.56
C GLU A 653 -8.29 -22.10 -19.98
N GLY A 654 -7.41 -21.31 -19.34
CA GLY A 654 -7.80 -20.03 -18.73
C GLY A 654 -8.73 -20.18 -17.50
N CYS A 655 -8.91 -21.40 -16.97
CA CYS A 655 -9.90 -21.72 -15.93
C CYS A 655 -9.70 -20.98 -14.60
N GLY A 656 -8.51 -20.44 -14.31
CA GLY A 656 -8.25 -19.69 -13.08
C GLY A 656 -8.01 -20.53 -11.82
N ASP A 657 -8.11 -21.86 -11.87
CA ASP A 657 -7.91 -22.72 -10.68
C ASP A 657 -6.53 -22.55 -10.03
N CYS A 658 -5.48 -22.29 -10.83
CA CYS A 658 -4.16 -21.92 -10.30
C CYS A 658 -4.19 -20.64 -9.43
N GLY A 659 -5.02 -19.65 -9.77
CA GLY A 659 -5.27 -18.45 -8.99
C GLY A 659 -6.03 -18.77 -7.69
N VAL A 660 -7.08 -19.59 -7.77
CA VAL A 660 -7.87 -20.03 -6.61
C VAL A 660 -7.03 -20.82 -5.60
N LYS A 661 -6.21 -21.77 -6.07
CA LYS A 661 -5.38 -22.61 -5.19
C LYS A 661 -4.23 -21.82 -4.55
N SER A 662 -3.53 -20.97 -5.33
CA SER A 662 -2.33 -20.24 -4.88
C SER A 662 -2.58 -18.88 -4.26
N ASN A 663 -3.68 -18.23 -4.64
CA ASN A 663 -3.99 -16.85 -4.28
C ASN A 663 -2.85 -15.87 -4.67
N CYS A 664 -2.19 -16.13 -5.80
CA CYS A 664 -0.95 -15.46 -6.18
C CYS A 664 -1.16 -14.44 -7.30
N VAL A 665 -0.73 -13.20 -7.06
CA VAL A 665 -0.83 -12.09 -8.03
C VAL A 665 0.21 -12.16 -9.16
N SER A 666 1.19 -13.07 -9.09
CA SER A 666 2.12 -13.33 -10.21
C SER A 666 1.52 -14.25 -11.28
N VAL A 667 0.33 -14.82 -11.06
CA VAL A 667 -0.45 -15.50 -12.11
C VAL A 667 -1.20 -14.42 -12.88
N ALA A 668 -0.72 -14.07 -14.07
CA ALA A 668 -1.25 -12.99 -14.89
C ALA A 668 -2.12 -13.54 -16.05
N PRO A 669 -3.10 -12.77 -16.55
CA PRO A 669 -3.75 -13.09 -17.81
C PRO A 669 -2.80 -12.84 -18.98
N VAL A 670 -2.99 -13.59 -20.06
CA VAL A 670 -2.39 -13.30 -21.37
C VAL A 670 -3.43 -13.54 -22.44
N GLU A 671 -3.64 -12.56 -23.32
CA GLU A 671 -4.56 -12.71 -24.46
C GLU A 671 -3.87 -13.47 -25.59
N THR A 672 -4.54 -14.48 -26.13
CA THR A 672 -4.03 -15.31 -27.23
C THR A 672 -5.10 -15.48 -28.31
N GLU A 673 -4.69 -15.96 -29.49
CA GLU A 673 -5.62 -16.26 -30.60
C GLU A 673 -6.74 -17.23 -30.19
N PHE A 674 -6.45 -18.13 -29.23
CA PHE A 674 -7.36 -19.16 -28.73
C PHE A 674 -8.02 -18.76 -27.39
N GLY A 675 -8.15 -17.46 -27.14
CA GLY A 675 -8.79 -16.89 -25.96
C GLY A 675 -7.82 -16.55 -24.83
N ARG A 676 -8.37 -16.03 -23.73
CA ARG A 676 -7.60 -15.59 -22.56
C ARG A 676 -6.98 -16.77 -21.81
N LYS A 677 -5.66 -16.76 -21.65
CA LYS A 677 -4.87 -17.80 -20.96
C LYS A 677 -4.20 -17.24 -19.71
N ARG A 678 -3.32 -18.04 -19.10
CA ARG A 678 -2.52 -17.69 -17.92
C ARG A 678 -1.03 -17.73 -18.25
N THR A 679 -0.30 -16.80 -17.66
CA THR A 679 1.17 -16.78 -17.66
C THR A 679 1.69 -16.49 -16.25
N ILE A 680 2.98 -16.71 -16.02
CA ILE A 680 3.65 -16.37 -14.77
C ILE A 680 4.57 -15.20 -15.01
N ASP A 681 4.32 -14.09 -14.32
CA ASP A 681 5.25 -12.97 -14.27
C ASP A 681 6.50 -13.40 -13.49
N GLN A 682 7.61 -13.58 -14.22
CA GLN A 682 8.87 -14.06 -13.69
C GLN A 682 9.58 -13.00 -12.82
N SER A 683 9.29 -11.71 -13.01
CA SER A 683 9.91 -10.60 -12.29
C SER A 683 9.32 -10.42 -10.89
N SER A 684 8.04 -10.73 -10.71
CA SER A 684 7.34 -10.67 -9.42
C SER A 684 7.28 -12.01 -8.67
N CYS A 685 7.46 -13.15 -9.35
CA CYS A 685 7.36 -14.48 -8.76
C CYS A 685 8.40 -14.75 -7.66
N ASN A 686 7.93 -15.20 -6.48
CA ASN A 686 8.76 -15.54 -5.32
C ASN A 686 9.08 -17.05 -5.18
N LYS A 687 8.74 -17.87 -6.18
CA LYS A 687 9.12 -19.29 -6.25
C LYS A 687 8.61 -20.15 -5.08
N ASP A 688 7.35 -19.99 -4.66
CA ASP A 688 6.71 -20.88 -3.67
C ASP A 688 5.99 -22.09 -4.32
N PHE A 689 5.76 -22.01 -5.63
CA PHE A 689 5.21 -23.05 -6.51
C PHE A 689 3.78 -23.52 -6.23
N SER A 690 3.03 -22.90 -5.31
CA SER A 690 1.64 -23.28 -5.02
C SER A 690 0.69 -23.16 -6.21
N CYS A 691 1.00 -22.32 -7.20
CA CYS A 691 0.23 -22.21 -8.45
C CYS A 691 0.18 -23.54 -9.23
N VAL A 692 1.19 -24.39 -9.06
CA VAL A 692 1.26 -25.72 -9.67
C VAL A 692 0.22 -26.66 -9.06
N ASN A 693 -0.34 -26.38 -7.89
CA ASN A 693 -1.39 -27.20 -7.29
C ASN A 693 -2.74 -27.07 -8.02
N GLY A 694 -2.89 -26.08 -8.92
CA GLY A 694 -4.06 -26.00 -9.80
C GLY A 694 -4.16 -27.22 -10.71
N PHE A 695 -5.36 -27.78 -10.87
CA PHE A 695 -5.58 -29.00 -11.66
C PHE A 695 -5.52 -28.72 -13.16
N CYS A 696 -4.30 -28.59 -13.67
CA CYS A 696 -4.02 -28.22 -15.05
C CYS A 696 -2.69 -28.82 -15.53
N PRO A 697 -2.65 -29.49 -16.71
CA PRO A 697 -1.44 -30.06 -17.29
C PRO A 697 -0.56 -29.04 -18.01
N SER A 698 -0.96 -27.76 -18.08
CA SER A 698 -0.19 -26.71 -18.78
C SER A 698 1.05 -26.25 -18.02
N PHE A 699 1.17 -26.60 -16.75
CA PHE A 699 2.29 -26.20 -15.89
C PHE A 699 3.52 -27.06 -16.17
N VAL A 700 4.61 -26.41 -16.52
CA VAL A 700 5.94 -27.00 -16.65
C VAL A 700 6.89 -26.29 -15.71
N THR A 701 7.72 -27.06 -15.02
CA THR A 701 8.82 -26.52 -14.22
C THR A 701 10.12 -26.65 -15.00
N VAL A 702 10.79 -25.52 -15.19
CA VAL A 702 12.17 -25.45 -15.70
C VAL A 702 13.11 -25.54 -14.50
N VAL A 703 13.95 -26.58 -14.46
CA VAL A 703 14.95 -26.81 -13.40
C VAL A 703 16.34 -26.64 -14.00
N GLY A 704 17.15 -25.75 -13.42
CA GLY A 704 18.37 -25.23 -14.04
C GLY A 704 18.10 -24.06 -15.00
N GLY A 705 19.12 -23.66 -15.75
CA GLY A 705 19.08 -22.52 -16.68
C GLY A 705 18.89 -21.16 -16.00
N ASN A 706 19.10 -20.10 -16.77
CA ASN A 706 18.83 -18.71 -16.38
C ASN A 706 17.78 -18.10 -17.31
N LEU A 707 17.11 -17.03 -16.85
CA LEU A 707 16.30 -16.22 -17.76
C LEU A 707 17.24 -15.56 -18.77
N ARG A 708 16.92 -15.73 -20.05
CA ARG A 708 17.66 -15.10 -21.14
C ARG A 708 17.56 -13.58 -20.98
N LYS A 709 18.71 -12.92 -20.92
CA LYS A 709 18.74 -11.45 -20.96
C LYS A 709 18.36 -10.98 -22.36
N PRO A 710 17.62 -9.87 -22.52
CA PRO A 710 17.41 -9.29 -23.85
C PRO A 710 18.77 -9.13 -24.53
N GLN A 711 18.84 -9.42 -25.84
CA GLN A 711 20.00 -8.96 -26.61
C GLN A 711 20.05 -7.45 -26.42
N LYS A 712 21.09 -6.95 -25.74
CA LYS A 712 21.31 -5.52 -25.65
C LYS A 712 21.30 -5.01 -27.08
N VAL A 713 20.28 -4.22 -27.43
CA VAL A 713 20.38 -3.33 -28.58
C VAL A 713 21.69 -2.59 -28.31
N ALA A 714 22.65 -2.71 -29.22
CA ALA A 714 23.99 -2.19 -28.99
C ALA A 714 23.83 -0.78 -28.44
N SER A 715 24.36 -0.53 -27.23
CA SER A 715 24.34 0.78 -26.57
C SER A 715 25.21 1.81 -27.32
N GLY A 716 25.42 1.60 -28.62
CA GLY A 716 26.13 2.45 -29.55
C GLY A 716 25.23 3.59 -29.97
N GLU A 717 25.49 4.74 -29.36
CA GLU A 717 24.99 6.07 -29.70
C GLU A 717 23.49 6.27 -29.49
N PHE A 718 23.13 6.49 -28.21
CA PHE A 718 22.02 7.41 -27.94
C PHE A 718 22.32 8.71 -28.69
N PRO A 719 21.43 9.17 -29.59
CA PRO A 719 21.64 10.45 -30.25
C PRO A 719 21.68 11.54 -29.17
N ALA A 720 22.47 12.59 -29.41
CA ALA A 720 22.43 13.76 -28.55
C ALA A 720 21.00 14.33 -28.58
N LEU A 721 20.29 14.22 -27.45
CA LEU A 721 18.94 14.74 -27.31
C LEU A 721 19.01 16.22 -26.95
N THR A 722 18.15 17.03 -27.55
CA THR A 722 18.01 18.43 -27.19
C THR A 722 17.56 18.55 -25.73
N GLU A 723 18.23 19.40 -24.94
CA GLU A 723 17.79 19.68 -23.58
C GLU A 723 16.44 20.41 -23.58
N PRO A 724 15.46 19.95 -22.80
CA PRO A 724 14.14 20.55 -22.75
C PRO A 724 14.14 21.87 -21.96
N THR A 725 13.23 22.78 -22.30
CA THR A 725 12.95 23.94 -21.46
C THR A 725 12.26 23.50 -20.19
N LEU A 726 12.90 23.72 -19.04
CA LEU A 726 12.36 23.32 -17.73
C LEU A 726 11.27 24.28 -17.26
N ALA A 727 10.26 23.75 -16.56
CA ALA A 727 9.24 24.56 -15.93
C ALA A 727 9.80 25.42 -14.76
N SER A 728 9.20 26.59 -14.54
CA SER A 728 9.59 27.50 -13.45
C SER A 728 9.16 26.98 -12.07
N THR A 729 10.01 27.22 -11.07
CA THR A 729 9.79 26.94 -9.65
C THR A 729 9.62 28.19 -8.78
N ALA A 730 9.44 29.36 -9.42
CA ALA A 730 9.15 30.62 -8.72
C ALA A 730 7.87 30.55 -7.88
N ALA A 731 6.90 29.73 -8.33
CA ALA A 731 5.77 29.28 -7.55
C ALA A 731 5.88 27.76 -7.32
N PRO A 732 5.26 27.21 -6.27
CA PRO A 732 5.30 25.78 -5.99
C PRO A 732 4.85 24.92 -7.18
N TYR A 733 5.71 24.00 -7.59
CA TYR A 733 5.47 23.03 -8.66
C TYR A 733 5.14 21.67 -8.05
N GLY A 734 3.89 21.23 -8.21
CA GLY A 734 3.39 19.94 -7.70
C GLY A 734 3.45 18.82 -8.73
N ILE A 735 4.18 17.74 -8.41
CA ILE A 735 4.23 16.49 -9.17
C ILE A 735 3.56 15.39 -8.33
N LEU A 736 2.48 14.81 -8.85
CA LEU A 736 1.83 13.65 -8.25
C LEU A 736 2.30 12.39 -8.95
N VAL A 737 2.88 11.45 -8.22
CA VAL A 737 3.29 10.15 -8.76
C VAL A 737 2.36 9.08 -8.21
N THR A 738 1.73 8.30 -9.07
CA THR A 738 0.82 7.22 -8.65
C THR A 738 1.31 5.87 -9.16
N GLY A 739 1.13 4.81 -8.38
CA GLY A 739 1.43 3.47 -8.85
C GLY A 739 1.18 2.37 -7.81
N ILE A 740 1.82 1.24 -8.04
CA ILE A 740 1.62 0.02 -7.25
C ILE A 740 2.72 -0.11 -6.20
N GLY A 741 2.35 -0.48 -4.97
CA GLY A 741 3.31 -0.74 -3.89
C GLY A 741 4.37 -1.75 -4.32
N GLY A 742 5.64 -1.39 -4.12
CA GLY A 742 6.79 -2.22 -4.45
C GLY A 742 7.28 -2.16 -5.90
N THR A 743 6.75 -1.28 -6.74
CA THR A 743 7.25 -1.05 -8.12
C THR A 743 8.23 0.11 -8.26
N GLY A 744 8.39 0.95 -7.22
CA GLY A 744 9.35 2.06 -7.19
C GLY A 744 8.76 3.47 -7.17
N VAL A 745 7.46 3.63 -6.86
CA VAL A 745 6.80 4.95 -6.77
C VAL A 745 7.47 5.86 -5.75
N VAL A 746 7.69 5.37 -4.52
CA VAL A 746 8.39 6.09 -3.44
C VAL A 746 9.82 6.46 -3.84
N THR A 747 10.47 5.61 -4.65
CA THR A 747 11.82 5.89 -5.15
C THR A 747 11.83 7.10 -6.09
N ILE A 748 10.80 7.29 -6.92
CA ILE A 748 10.69 8.50 -7.76
C ILE A 748 10.61 9.75 -6.86
N GLY A 749 9.76 9.73 -5.83
CA GLY A 749 9.64 10.83 -4.88
C GLY A 749 10.97 11.19 -4.23
N ALA A 750 11.69 10.19 -3.70
CA ALA A 750 12.99 10.37 -3.10
C ALA A 750 14.05 10.92 -4.07
N LEU A 751 14.08 10.44 -5.32
CA LEU A 751 15.01 10.91 -6.35
C LEU A 751 14.76 12.37 -6.72
N LEU A 752 13.49 12.75 -6.96
CA LEU A 752 13.13 14.13 -7.31
C LEU A 752 13.38 15.10 -6.14
N GLY A 753 13.08 14.69 -4.91
CA GLY A 753 13.37 15.48 -3.71
C GLY A 753 14.86 15.71 -3.49
N MET A 754 15.69 14.67 -3.66
CA MET A 754 17.15 14.79 -3.58
C MET A 754 17.71 15.66 -4.72
N ALA A 755 17.24 15.49 -5.95
CA ALA A 755 17.65 16.32 -7.08
C ALA A 755 17.31 17.80 -6.85
N ALA A 756 16.14 18.12 -6.31
CA ALA A 756 15.80 19.49 -5.91
C ALA A 756 16.73 20.04 -4.82
N HIS A 757 17.09 19.22 -3.83
CA HIS A 757 18.03 19.61 -2.78
C HIS A 757 19.44 19.89 -3.34
N LEU A 758 19.93 19.09 -4.29
CA LEU A 758 21.22 19.29 -4.97
C LEU A 758 21.29 20.62 -5.72
N GLU A 759 20.16 21.08 -6.29
CA GLU A 759 20.04 22.39 -6.96
C GLU A 759 19.83 23.55 -5.98
N GLY A 760 19.72 23.28 -4.67
CA GLY A 760 19.47 24.28 -3.65
C GLY A 760 18.02 24.76 -3.53
N LYS A 761 17.09 24.16 -4.28
CA LYS A 761 15.65 24.44 -4.23
C LYS A 761 15.00 23.99 -2.92
N GLY A 762 13.82 24.52 -2.63
CA GLY A 762 12.92 23.96 -1.62
C GLY A 762 12.24 22.69 -2.13
N CYS A 763 12.13 21.67 -1.28
CA CYS A 763 11.40 20.45 -1.62
C CYS A 763 10.67 19.86 -0.42
N SER A 764 9.50 19.29 -0.71
CA SER A 764 8.70 18.49 0.21
C SER A 764 8.19 17.26 -0.55
N VAL A 765 8.43 16.07 -0.01
CA VAL A 765 7.97 14.80 -0.57
C VAL A 765 7.14 14.09 0.50
N LEU A 766 5.89 13.74 0.20
CA LEU A 766 5.06 12.91 1.08
C LEU A 766 4.70 11.61 0.36
N ASP A 767 5.14 10.50 0.95
CA ASP A 767 4.84 9.15 0.45
C ASP A 767 3.68 8.55 1.22
N MET A 768 2.57 8.28 0.54
CA MET A 768 1.39 7.65 1.11
C MET A 768 1.32 6.19 0.67
N THR A 769 1.70 5.30 1.58
CA THR A 769 1.54 3.85 1.41
C THR A 769 0.32 3.36 2.18
N GLY A 770 -0.57 2.61 1.53
CA GLY A 770 -1.67 1.93 2.24
C GLY A 770 -1.19 0.76 3.11
N LEU A 771 -2.14 0.02 3.69
CA LEU A 771 -1.87 -1.12 4.58
C LEU A 771 -0.90 -2.17 4.00
N ALA A 772 -0.97 -2.45 2.69
CA ALA A 772 -0.09 -3.42 2.05
C ALA A 772 1.15 -2.73 1.46
N GLN A 773 2.34 -3.18 1.86
CA GLN A 773 3.61 -2.73 1.27
C GLN A 773 3.73 -3.03 -0.24
N LYS A 774 2.99 -4.03 -0.73
CA LYS A 774 2.99 -4.44 -2.14
C LYS A 774 1.56 -4.62 -2.65
N ASN A 775 1.37 -4.40 -3.95
CA ASN A 775 0.11 -4.58 -4.67
C ASN A 775 -1.02 -3.60 -4.31
N GLY A 776 -0.93 -2.89 -3.19
CA GLY A 776 -1.80 -1.75 -2.86
C GLY A 776 -1.47 -0.51 -3.69
N ALA A 777 -2.39 0.46 -3.70
CA ALA A 777 -2.15 1.77 -4.29
C ALA A 777 -1.14 2.58 -3.45
N VAL A 778 -0.23 3.27 -4.13
CA VAL A 778 0.75 4.19 -3.54
C VAL A 778 0.70 5.50 -4.30
N VAL A 779 0.74 6.60 -3.54
CA VAL A 779 0.76 7.96 -4.08
C VAL A 779 1.92 8.71 -3.43
N SER A 780 2.71 9.43 -4.23
CA SER A 780 3.78 10.32 -3.76
C SER A 780 3.47 11.74 -4.22
N HIS A 781 3.37 12.66 -3.26
CA HIS A 781 3.26 14.10 -3.52
C HIS A 781 4.66 14.71 -3.47
N VAL A 782 5.12 15.27 -4.59
CA VAL A 782 6.41 15.98 -4.67
C VAL A 782 6.11 17.45 -4.94
N ARG A 783 6.55 18.34 -4.06
CA ARG A 783 6.44 19.79 -4.24
C ARG A 783 7.84 20.40 -4.30
N ILE A 784 8.08 21.25 -5.29
CA ILE A 784 9.37 21.90 -5.53
C ILE A 784 9.12 23.41 -5.68
N ALA A 785 9.94 24.23 -5.03
CA ALA A 785 9.91 25.68 -5.18
C ALA A 785 11.34 26.23 -5.11
N ASP A 786 11.57 27.49 -5.48
CA ASP A 786 12.91 28.10 -5.40
C ASP A 786 13.42 28.14 -3.94
N ALA A 787 12.53 28.37 -2.97
CA ALA A 787 12.85 28.40 -1.54
C ALA A 787 11.90 27.48 -0.71
N PRO A 788 12.41 26.80 0.35
CA PRO A 788 11.58 25.96 1.23
C PRO A 788 10.39 26.67 1.85
N GLU A 789 10.53 27.96 2.16
CA GLU A 789 9.53 28.77 2.87
C GLU A 789 8.26 29.01 2.04
N GLN A 790 8.33 28.78 0.72
CA GLN A 790 7.19 28.87 -0.20
C GLN A 790 6.32 27.61 -0.18
N LEU A 791 6.71 26.56 0.56
CA LEU A 791 5.99 25.29 0.63
C LEU A 791 5.19 25.19 1.93
N TYR A 792 3.88 25.42 1.86
CA TYR A 792 2.99 25.31 3.03
C TYR A 792 2.53 23.85 3.28
N ALA A 793 1.59 23.32 2.51
CA ALA A 793 1.13 21.95 2.71
C ALA A 793 2.06 20.92 2.03
N THR A 794 2.33 19.78 2.69
CA THR A 794 3.09 18.68 2.09
C THR A 794 2.31 17.96 0.99
N ARG A 795 0.98 17.93 1.12
CA ARG A 795 0.05 17.46 0.07
C ARG A 795 -0.13 18.53 -1.00
N ILE A 796 -0.33 18.07 -2.23
CA ILE A 796 -0.76 18.94 -3.35
C ILE A 796 -2.25 19.27 -3.14
N ALA A 797 -2.65 20.53 -3.29
CA ALA A 797 -4.05 20.93 -3.13
C ALA A 797 -4.91 20.48 -4.32
N ALA A 798 -6.22 20.59 -4.19
CA ALA A 798 -7.15 20.16 -5.24
C ALA A 798 -6.95 20.97 -6.54
N GLY A 799 -6.79 20.28 -7.67
CA GLY A 799 -6.52 20.91 -8.97
C GLY A 799 -5.12 21.50 -9.18
N GLU A 800 -4.19 21.37 -8.23
CA GLU A 800 -2.88 22.05 -8.32
C GLU A 800 -1.74 21.21 -8.88
N ALA A 801 -1.95 19.93 -9.19
CA ALA A 801 -0.89 19.12 -9.78
C ALA A 801 -0.54 19.68 -11.17
N LYS A 802 0.72 20.07 -11.36
CA LYS A 802 1.25 20.49 -12.67
C LYS A 802 1.56 19.28 -13.54
N LEU A 803 2.01 18.20 -12.91
CA LEU A 803 2.26 16.90 -13.53
C LEU A 803 1.61 15.80 -12.70
N VAL A 804 0.84 14.92 -13.35
CA VAL A 804 0.49 13.59 -12.82
C VAL A 804 1.27 12.54 -13.60
N LEU A 805 2.18 11.86 -12.92
CA LEU A 805 2.96 10.74 -13.44
C LEU A 805 2.33 9.43 -12.96
N ALA A 806 1.37 8.92 -13.74
CA ALA A 806 0.64 7.70 -13.41
C ALA A 806 1.40 6.47 -13.93
N CYS A 807 2.20 5.84 -13.07
CA CYS A 807 2.93 4.60 -13.38
C CYS A 807 2.01 3.38 -13.47
N ASP A 808 0.75 3.51 -13.03
CA ASP A 808 -0.34 2.54 -13.18
C ASP A 808 -1.66 3.30 -13.38
N ILE A 809 -2.34 3.05 -14.50
CA ILE A 809 -3.58 3.77 -14.84
C ILE A 809 -4.67 3.60 -13.78
N LEU A 810 -4.76 2.44 -13.12
CA LEU A 810 -5.78 2.19 -12.09
C LEU A 810 -5.62 3.13 -10.90
N THR A 811 -4.38 3.39 -10.47
CA THR A 811 -4.09 4.42 -9.47
C THR A 811 -4.24 5.84 -10.01
N GLY A 812 -3.98 6.06 -11.31
CA GLY A 812 -4.12 7.36 -11.97
C GLY A 812 -5.55 7.85 -12.14
N VAL A 813 -6.53 6.94 -12.20
CA VAL A 813 -7.97 7.25 -12.10
C VAL A 813 -8.50 7.21 -10.67
N GLY A 814 -7.64 6.88 -9.70
CA GLY A 814 -8.03 6.87 -8.29
C GLY A 814 -8.46 8.26 -7.83
N TYR A 815 -9.31 8.30 -6.80
CA TYR A 815 -9.83 9.54 -6.21
C TYR A 815 -8.73 10.58 -5.94
N GLU A 816 -7.64 10.16 -5.29
CA GLU A 816 -6.50 11.01 -4.96
C GLU A 816 -5.82 11.62 -6.19
N ALA A 817 -5.82 10.94 -7.34
CA ALA A 817 -5.19 11.43 -8.55
C ALA A 817 -6.08 12.45 -9.27
N ILE A 818 -7.32 12.06 -9.54
CA ILE A 818 -8.31 12.91 -10.24
C ILE A 818 -8.59 14.20 -9.46
N ALA A 819 -8.60 14.13 -8.12
CA ALA A 819 -8.79 15.30 -7.26
C ALA A 819 -7.72 16.39 -7.43
N LYS A 820 -6.52 16.03 -7.90
CA LYS A 820 -5.40 16.96 -8.08
C LYS A 820 -5.28 17.46 -9.52
N MET A 821 -6.06 16.91 -10.45
CA MET A 821 -6.05 17.30 -11.86
C MET A 821 -6.96 18.50 -12.15
N GLN A 822 -6.52 19.37 -13.04
CA GLN A 822 -7.29 20.50 -13.54
C GLN A 822 -6.97 20.84 -15.00
N LYS A 823 -8.03 21.09 -15.77
CA LYS A 823 -7.96 21.63 -17.14
C LYS A 823 -7.18 22.94 -17.18
N GLY A 824 -6.21 23.02 -18.08
CA GLY A 824 -5.33 24.18 -18.28
C GLY A 824 -4.18 24.27 -17.27
N VAL A 825 -4.07 23.33 -16.33
CA VAL A 825 -3.03 23.31 -15.30
C VAL A 825 -2.22 22.03 -15.34
N THR A 826 -2.89 20.88 -15.45
CA THR A 826 -2.27 19.57 -15.26
C THR A 826 -1.92 18.91 -16.58
N LYS A 827 -0.70 18.41 -16.69
CA LYS A 827 -0.29 17.42 -17.70
C LYS A 827 -0.31 16.02 -17.07
N ALA A 828 -0.89 15.05 -17.75
CA ALA A 828 -0.98 13.66 -17.30
C ALA A 828 -0.17 12.75 -18.21
N LEU A 829 0.82 12.04 -17.65
CA LEU A 829 1.59 11.02 -18.33
C LEU A 829 1.24 9.65 -17.74
N VAL A 830 0.62 8.79 -18.54
CA VAL A 830 -0.06 7.59 -18.06
C VAL A 830 0.49 6.32 -18.69
N ASN A 831 0.93 5.40 -17.83
CA ASN A 831 1.26 4.04 -18.22
C ASN A 831 -0.01 3.20 -18.38
N THR A 832 -0.29 2.72 -19.60
CA THR A 832 -1.51 1.96 -19.95
C THR A 832 -1.38 0.45 -19.74
N ALA A 833 -0.25 0.00 -19.18
CA ALA A 833 -0.02 -1.42 -18.91
C ALA A 833 -1.12 -2.05 -18.05
N LEU A 834 -1.67 -3.17 -18.51
CA LEU A 834 -2.77 -3.87 -17.86
C LEU A 834 -2.26 -4.73 -16.69
N VAL A 835 -2.16 -4.15 -15.50
CA VAL A 835 -1.82 -4.88 -14.27
C VAL A 835 -3.08 -5.18 -13.47
N MET A 836 -3.54 -6.43 -13.53
CA MET A 836 -4.79 -6.85 -12.87
C MET A 836 -4.76 -6.63 -11.35
N PRO A 837 -5.88 -6.18 -10.74
CA PRO A 837 -6.03 -6.15 -9.29
C PRO A 837 -6.21 -7.57 -8.73
N ALA A 838 -6.10 -7.71 -7.41
CA ALA A 838 -6.10 -9.01 -6.74
C ALA A 838 -7.43 -9.79 -6.90
N ASP A 839 -8.55 -9.11 -7.12
CA ASP A 839 -9.86 -9.74 -7.38
C ASP A 839 -9.84 -10.70 -8.56
N PHE A 840 -8.91 -10.50 -9.50
CA PHE A 840 -8.68 -11.41 -10.61
C PHE A 840 -8.30 -12.83 -10.18
N THR A 841 -7.66 -12.99 -9.01
CA THR A 841 -7.31 -14.33 -8.49
C THR A 841 -8.55 -15.19 -8.21
N ARG A 842 -9.71 -14.55 -7.99
CA ARG A 842 -11.02 -15.18 -7.77
C ARG A 842 -11.93 -15.07 -9.01
N ASN A 843 -11.80 -14.00 -9.78
CA ASN A 843 -12.55 -13.79 -11.02
C ASN A 843 -11.64 -13.87 -12.25
N ALA A 844 -11.61 -15.06 -12.84
CA ALA A 844 -10.83 -15.40 -14.03
C ALA A 844 -11.09 -14.49 -15.24
N ASP A 845 -12.30 -13.93 -15.33
CA ASP A 845 -12.85 -13.18 -16.46
C ASP A 845 -12.96 -11.67 -16.20
N LEU A 846 -12.35 -11.19 -15.10
CA LEU A 846 -12.36 -9.78 -14.75
C LEU A 846 -11.91 -8.94 -15.96
N LYS A 847 -12.79 -8.05 -16.43
CA LYS A 847 -12.52 -7.14 -17.54
C LYS A 847 -11.86 -5.88 -17.00
N PHE A 848 -10.76 -5.47 -17.62
CA PHE A 848 -10.07 -4.23 -17.30
C PHE A 848 -10.58 -3.13 -18.25
N PRO A 849 -11.34 -2.14 -17.77
CA PRO A 849 -12.03 -1.19 -18.64
C PRO A 849 -11.09 -0.03 -19.00
N LEU A 850 -10.03 -0.35 -19.77
CA LEU A 850 -8.97 0.61 -20.11
C LEU A 850 -9.53 1.87 -20.78
N GLY A 851 -10.41 1.72 -21.78
CA GLY A 851 -10.95 2.87 -22.52
C GLY A 851 -11.74 3.85 -21.66
N SER A 852 -12.53 3.37 -20.68
CA SER A 852 -13.24 4.28 -19.77
C SER A 852 -12.28 4.98 -18.80
N MET A 853 -11.21 4.31 -18.37
CA MET A 853 -10.18 4.90 -17.51
C MET A 853 -9.38 5.98 -18.26
N GLU A 854 -9.01 5.74 -19.51
CA GLU A 854 -8.36 6.76 -20.35
C GLU A 854 -9.28 7.96 -20.54
N GLN A 855 -10.56 7.73 -20.80
CA GLN A 855 -11.54 8.80 -20.95
C GLN A 855 -11.67 9.63 -19.66
N GLU A 856 -11.69 8.98 -18.51
CA GLU A 856 -11.78 9.66 -17.22
C GLU A 856 -10.60 10.62 -16.96
N ILE A 857 -9.38 10.21 -17.33
CA ILE A 857 -8.19 11.09 -17.24
C ILE A 857 -8.31 12.23 -18.25
N LYS A 858 -8.70 11.95 -19.50
CA LYS A 858 -8.92 12.97 -20.53
C LYS A 858 -9.96 14.01 -20.11
N ASP A 859 -11.01 13.59 -19.40
CA ASP A 859 -12.05 14.48 -18.89
C ASP A 859 -11.55 15.39 -17.75
N ALA A 860 -10.53 14.96 -17.01
CA ALA A 860 -9.96 15.68 -15.88
C ALA A 860 -8.93 16.76 -16.30
N VAL A 861 -8.34 16.64 -17.50
CA VAL A 861 -7.34 17.59 -18.06
C VAL A 861 -7.83 18.24 -19.36
N SER A 862 -7.05 19.18 -19.93
CA SER A 862 -7.42 19.78 -21.22
C SER A 862 -7.16 18.82 -22.39
N PRO A 863 -7.85 18.97 -23.54
CA PRO A 863 -7.53 18.23 -24.75
C PRO A 863 -6.05 18.38 -25.12
N GLY A 864 -5.34 17.25 -25.30
CA GLY A 864 -3.90 17.22 -25.60
C GLY A 864 -2.98 17.22 -24.38
N ASP A 865 -3.51 17.36 -23.16
CA ASP A 865 -2.70 17.37 -21.93
C ASP A 865 -2.51 15.98 -21.29
N ALA A 866 -3.15 14.95 -21.84
CA ALA A 866 -2.97 13.56 -21.43
C ALA A 866 -2.25 12.75 -22.51
N GLU A 867 -1.10 12.19 -22.18
CA GLU A 867 -0.34 11.26 -23.02
C GLU A 867 -0.38 9.85 -22.42
N PHE A 868 -0.66 8.87 -23.28
CA PHE A 868 -0.83 7.46 -22.92
C PHE A 868 0.21 6.61 -23.62
N LEU A 869 0.94 5.79 -22.85
CA LEU A 869 2.02 4.94 -23.35
C LEU A 869 2.04 3.62 -22.60
N ASP A 870 2.25 2.49 -23.28
CA ASP A 870 2.54 1.23 -22.63
C ASP A 870 4.03 1.17 -22.24
N ALA A 871 4.39 1.99 -21.25
CA ALA A 871 5.77 2.13 -20.79
C ALA A 871 6.32 0.83 -20.21
N THR A 872 5.46 -0.01 -19.60
CA THR A 872 5.87 -1.31 -19.09
C THR A 872 6.37 -2.22 -20.19
N LYS A 873 5.62 -2.30 -21.31
CA LYS A 873 6.01 -3.12 -22.44
C LYS A 873 7.32 -2.64 -23.06
N LEU A 874 7.48 -1.33 -23.23
CA LEU A 874 8.72 -0.76 -23.79
C LEU A 874 9.92 -0.99 -22.87
N ALA A 875 9.80 -0.64 -21.58
CA ALA A 875 10.87 -0.82 -20.62
C ALA A 875 11.25 -2.30 -20.44
N THR A 876 10.28 -3.21 -20.43
CA THR A 876 10.55 -4.66 -20.34
C THR A 876 11.25 -5.19 -21.60
N GLY A 877 10.85 -4.73 -22.78
CA GLY A 877 11.51 -5.11 -24.04
C GLY A 877 12.96 -4.66 -24.13
N LEU A 878 13.27 -3.47 -23.62
CA LEU A 878 14.61 -2.88 -23.66
C LEU A 878 15.51 -3.39 -22.52
N MET A 879 14.98 -3.43 -21.29
CA MET A 879 15.75 -3.66 -20.07
C MET A 879 15.61 -5.08 -19.51
N GLY A 880 14.62 -5.85 -19.97
CA GLY A 880 14.34 -7.21 -19.52
C GLY A 880 13.63 -7.32 -18.17
N ASP A 881 13.25 -6.19 -17.55
CA ASP A 881 12.54 -6.15 -16.27
C ASP A 881 11.51 -5.00 -16.27
N SER A 882 10.29 -5.31 -15.86
CA SER A 882 9.20 -4.34 -15.73
C SER A 882 9.43 -3.30 -14.62
N ILE A 883 10.37 -3.54 -13.70
CA ILE A 883 10.76 -2.54 -12.67
C ILE A 883 11.37 -1.29 -13.31
N ALA A 884 11.97 -1.40 -14.50
CA ALA A 884 12.56 -0.25 -15.21
C ALA A 884 11.51 0.76 -15.71
N THR A 885 10.21 0.43 -15.67
CA THR A 885 9.12 1.30 -16.15
C THR A 885 9.11 2.66 -15.45
N ASN A 886 9.34 2.68 -14.14
CA ASN A 886 9.19 3.88 -13.35
C ASN A 886 10.23 4.96 -13.70
N LEU A 887 11.50 4.59 -13.82
CA LEU A 887 12.56 5.54 -14.24
C LEU A 887 12.43 5.90 -15.73
N PHE A 888 11.93 4.98 -16.57
CA PHE A 888 11.61 5.27 -17.96
C PHE A 888 10.54 6.37 -18.06
N MET A 889 9.48 6.28 -17.25
CA MET A 889 8.44 7.32 -17.18
C MET A 889 8.99 8.67 -16.70
N VAL A 890 9.93 8.68 -15.75
CA VAL A 890 10.62 9.92 -15.31
C VAL A 890 11.44 10.52 -16.45
N GLY A 891 12.17 9.70 -17.22
CA GLY A 891 12.91 10.17 -18.40
C GLY A 891 12.01 10.75 -19.49
N PHE A 892 10.87 10.10 -19.75
CA PHE A 892 9.87 10.59 -20.68
C PHE A 892 9.31 11.95 -20.24
N ALA A 893 8.95 12.09 -18.97
CA ALA A 893 8.46 13.33 -18.38
C ALA A 893 9.51 14.46 -18.41
N TYR A 894 10.77 14.14 -18.12
CA TYR A 894 11.88 15.09 -18.21
C TYR A 894 12.01 15.65 -19.62
N GLN A 895 12.05 14.78 -20.64
CA GLN A 895 12.24 15.21 -22.03
C GLN A 895 11.05 16.03 -22.57
N ARG A 896 9.85 15.88 -21.99
CA ARG A 896 8.69 16.75 -22.26
C ARG A 896 8.76 18.12 -21.56
N GLY A 897 9.80 18.40 -20.77
CA GLY A 897 9.95 19.65 -20.00
C GLY A 897 9.07 19.72 -18.76
N LEU A 898 8.49 18.60 -18.30
CA LEU A 898 7.50 18.55 -17.23
C LEU A 898 8.11 18.34 -15.83
N ILE A 899 9.42 18.11 -15.76
CA ILE A 899 10.15 18.02 -14.48
C ILE A 899 11.01 19.28 -14.35
N PRO A 900 10.84 20.11 -13.30
CA PRO A 900 11.52 21.38 -13.16
C PRO A 900 12.92 21.23 -12.49
N LEU A 901 13.67 20.22 -12.90
CA LEU A 901 14.99 19.85 -12.37
C LEU A 901 15.89 19.47 -13.55
N SER A 902 17.18 19.76 -13.45
CA SER A 902 18.16 19.41 -14.47
C SER A 902 18.41 17.90 -14.55
N GLU A 903 18.80 17.41 -15.74
CA GLU A 903 19.28 16.04 -15.90
C GLU A 903 20.43 15.72 -14.93
N ALA A 904 21.39 16.64 -14.80
CA ALA A 904 22.56 16.44 -13.95
C ALA A 904 22.15 16.15 -12.49
N ALA A 905 21.17 16.88 -11.95
CA ALA A 905 20.66 16.66 -10.60
C ALA A 905 19.94 15.30 -10.47
N ILE A 906 19.11 14.92 -11.44
CA ILE A 906 18.39 13.63 -11.45
C ILE A 906 19.38 12.46 -11.52
N VAL A 907 20.36 12.53 -12.43
CA VAL A 907 21.40 11.51 -12.58
C VAL A 907 22.25 11.39 -11.32
N ARG A 908 22.63 12.52 -10.70
CA ARG A 908 23.36 12.51 -9.44
C ARG A 908 22.54 11.92 -8.29
N ALA A 909 21.24 12.20 -8.22
CA ALA A 909 20.35 11.57 -7.24
C ALA A 909 20.26 10.04 -7.44
N ILE A 910 20.26 9.55 -8.68
CA ILE A 910 20.31 8.11 -9.00
C ILE A 910 21.61 7.47 -8.48
N GLU A 911 22.74 8.16 -8.66
CA GLU A 911 24.04 7.70 -8.15
C GLU A 911 24.05 7.62 -6.63
N LEU A 912 23.59 8.68 -5.96
CA LEU A 912 23.53 8.74 -4.50
C LEU A 912 22.61 7.66 -3.92
N ASN A 913 21.50 7.33 -4.59
CA ASN A 913 20.61 6.26 -4.15
C ASN A 913 21.30 4.86 -4.16
N GLY A 914 22.36 4.66 -4.95
CA GLY A 914 23.24 3.49 -4.87
C GLY A 914 22.66 2.16 -5.38
N ALA A 915 21.36 2.09 -5.69
CA ALA A 915 20.71 0.87 -6.16
C ALA A 915 20.64 0.80 -7.69
N ALA A 916 21.22 -0.26 -8.29
CA ALA A 916 21.16 -0.55 -9.72
C ALA A 916 21.46 0.65 -10.63
N ILE A 917 22.50 1.43 -10.27
CA ILE A 917 22.81 2.76 -10.82
C ILE A 917 22.78 2.77 -12.36
N GLU A 918 23.58 1.91 -13.01
CA GLU A 918 23.69 1.90 -14.47
C GLU A 918 22.38 1.53 -15.16
N SER A 919 21.63 0.57 -14.61
CA SER A 919 20.32 0.18 -15.16
C SER A 919 19.28 1.30 -15.03
N ASN A 920 19.31 2.05 -13.92
CA ASN A 920 18.40 3.18 -13.70
C ASN A 920 18.75 4.37 -14.61
N LYS A 921 20.05 4.66 -14.80
CA LYS A 921 20.52 5.68 -15.75
C LYS A 921 20.11 5.33 -17.18
N GLU A 922 20.30 4.07 -17.58
CA GLU A 922 19.92 3.59 -18.91
C GLU A 922 18.40 3.65 -19.13
N SER A 923 17.61 3.23 -18.13
CA SER A 923 16.14 3.35 -18.16
C SER A 923 15.67 4.80 -18.32
N PHE A 924 16.26 5.74 -17.56
CA PHE A 924 15.97 7.16 -17.71
C PHE A 924 16.29 7.68 -19.11
N LYS A 925 17.45 7.32 -19.68
CA LYS A 925 17.83 7.69 -21.06
C LYS A 925 16.89 7.13 -22.12
N TRP A 926 16.48 5.86 -21.99
CA TRP A 926 15.47 5.27 -22.89
C TRP A 926 14.13 5.99 -22.80
N GLY A 927 13.73 6.39 -21.60
CA GLY A 927 12.54 7.22 -21.40
C GLY A 927 12.62 8.55 -22.14
N ARG A 928 13.77 9.24 -22.05
CA ARG A 928 14.01 10.49 -22.80
C ARG A 928 13.92 10.25 -24.30
N LEU A 929 14.61 9.22 -24.81
CA LEU A 929 14.58 8.90 -26.24
C LEU A 929 13.16 8.57 -26.70
N ALA A 930 12.35 7.91 -25.89
CA ALA A 930 10.97 7.56 -26.23
C ALA A 930 10.05 8.78 -26.39
N ALA A 931 10.33 9.88 -25.68
CA ALA A 931 9.60 11.14 -25.85
C ALA A 931 10.04 11.93 -27.09
N ALA A 932 11.30 11.77 -27.50
CA ALA A 932 11.88 12.46 -28.65
C ALA A 932 11.69 11.72 -29.98
N ASP A 933 11.85 10.39 -29.97
CA ASP A 933 11.76 9.50 -31.13
C ASP A 933 11.07 8.18 -30.72
N PRO A 934 9.72 8.19 -30.61
CA PRO A 934 8.95 7.02 -30.21
C PRO A 934 9.11 5.83 -31.16
N GLU A 935 9.26 6.08 -32.47
CA GLU A 935 9.36 5.04 -33.49
C GLU A 935 10.64 4.23 -33.36
N ARG A 936 11.78 4.90 -33.15
CA ARG A 936 13.06 4.22 -32.90
C ARG A 936 13.02 3.36 -31.64
N VAL A 937 12.39 3.86 -30.56
CA VAL A 937 12.25 3.08 -29.32
C VAL A 937 11.31 1.89 -29.52
N LEU A 938 10.20 2.06 -30.24
CA LEU A 938 9.29 0.96 -30.57
C LEU A 938 10.01 -0.15 -31.35
N ALA A 939 10.82 0.22 -32.35
CA ALA A 939 11.60 -0.70 -33.16
C ALA A 939 12.69 -1.42 -32.35
N ALA A 940 13.27 -0.76 -31.35
CA ALA A 940 14.28 -1.34 -30.46
C ALA A 940 13.66 -2.25 -29.37
N ALA A 941 12.51 -1.86 -28.82
CA ALA A 941 11.87 -2.55 -27.70
C ALA A 941 11.04 -3.78 -28.13
N ILE A 942 10.47 -3.75 -29.34
CA ILE A 942 9.58 -4.80 -29.82
C ILE A 942 10.27 -5.58 -30.95
N PRO A 943 10.57 -6.88 -30.75
CA PRO A 943 11.14 -7.71 -31.80
C PRO A 943 10.26 -7.69 -33.07
N ARG A 944 10.88 -7.56 -34.25
CA ARG A 944 10.18 -7.44 -35.56
C ARG A 944 9.24 -8.61 -35.89
N GLN A 945 9.36 -9.76 -35.22
CA GLN A 945 8.45 -10.89 -35.40
C GLN A 945 8.11 -11.53 -34.06
N LYS A 946 6.83 -11.48 -33.67
CA LYS A 946 6.29 -12.44 -32.70
C LYS A 946 6.26 -13.83 -33.37
N PRO A 947 6.48 -14.93 -32.64
CA PRO A 947 6.16 -16.25 -33.15
C PRO A 947 4.74 -16.26 -33.73
N GLU A 948 4.52 -16.92 -34.87
CA GLU A 948 3.21 -16.96 -35.53
C GLU A 948 2.09 -17.37 -34.56
N SER A 949 2.40 -18.27 -33.62
CA SER A 949 1.52 -18.72 -32.52
C SER A 949 1.01 -17.62 -31.58
N GLN A 950 1.66 -16.45 -31.52
CA GLN A 950 1.32 -15.32 -30.64
C GLN A 950 0.69 -14.12 -31.38
N ARG A 951 0.50 -14.23 -32.70
CA ARG A 951 -0.19 -13.23 -33.50
C ARG A 951 -1.70 -13.42 -33.38
N LEU A 952 -2.46 -12.33 -33.23
CA LEU A 952 -3.92 -12.38 -33.30
C LEU A 952 -4.35 -12.27 -34.77
N SER A 953 -5.40 -12.99 -35.15
CA SER A 953 -6.03 -12.88 -36.46
C SER A 953 -6.66 -11.49 -36.63
N THR A 954 -6.46 -10.90 -37.80
CA THR A 954 -6.88 -9.54 -38.15
C THR A 954 -8.24 -9.48 -38.84
N SER A 955 -8.72 -10.63 -39.34
CA SER A 955 -10.02 -10.79 -39.98
C SER A 955 -10.70 -12.10 -39.57
N LEU A 956 -12.01 -12.19 -39.77
CA LEU A 956 -12.78 -13.41 -39.55
C LEU A 956 -12.30 -14.55 -40.47
N ASP A 957 -12.04 -14.27 -41.74
CA ASP A 957 -11.58 -15.31 -42.68
C ASP A 957 -10.22 -15.89 -42.27
N GLU A 958 -9.32 -15.03 -41.80
CA GLU A 958 -8.04 -15.46 -41.24
C GLU A 958 -8.21 -16.31 -39.98
N MET A 959 -9.12 -15.90 -39.09
CA MET A 959 -9.46 -16.64 -37.87
C MET A 959 -9.98 -18.05 -38.16
N ILE A 960 -10.85 -18.17 -39.18
CA ILE A 960 -11.42 -19.43 -39.64
C ILE A 960 -10.35 -20.31 -40.28
N ALA A 961 -9.58 -19.77 -41.24
CA ALA A 961 -8.54 -20.52 -41.95
C ALA A 961 -7.50 -21.10 -40.97
N ARG A 962 -7.08 -20.29 -39.98
CA ARG A 962 -6.12 -20.72 -38.97
C ARG A 962 -6.65 -21.83 -38.07
N ARG A 963 -7.92 -21.77 -37.68
CA ARG A 963 -8.59 -22.82 -36.89
C ARG A 963 -8.80 -24.10 -37.71
N ALA A 964 -9.14 -23.98 -38.99
CA ALA A 964 -9.26 -25.13 -39.89
C ALA A 964 -7.92 -25.84 -40.09
N SER A 965 -6.83 -25.08 -40.26
CA SER A 965 -5.46 -25.64 -40.30
C SER A 965 -5.12 -26.32 -38.99
N PHE A 966 -5.43 -25.69 -37.85
CA PHE A 966 -5.20 -26.30 -36.54
C PHE A 966 -5.97 -27.61 -36.35
N LEU A 967 -7.24 -27.66 -36.76
CA LEU A 967 -8.06 -28.88 -36.70
C LEU A 967 -7.58 -29.98 -37.65
N THR A 968 -6.96 -29.59 -38.77
CA THR A 968 -6.31 -30.51 -39.70
C THR A 968 -5.10 -31.18 -39.06
N ASP A 969 -4.28 -30.40 -38.35
CA ASP A 969 -3.15 -30.94 -37.59
C ASP A 969 -3.62 -31.78 -36.39
N TYR A 970 -4.69 -31.33 -35.72
CA TYR A 970 -5.32 -32.02 -34.60
C TYR A 970 -5.77 -33.43 -34.98
N GLN A 971 -6.49 -33.59 -36.09
CA GLN A 971 -7.01 -34.88 -36.56
C GLN A 971 -6.58 -35.12 -38.02
N ASP A 972 -7.32 -34.56 -38.98
CA ASP A 972 -7.09 -34.69 -40.43
C ASP A 972 -7.88 -33.61 -41.22
N GLY A 973 -7.68 -33.57 -42.55
CA GLY A 973 -8.33 -32.58 -43.42
C GLY A 973 -9.85 -32.68 -43.47
N ALA A 974 -10.43 -33.88 -43.27
CA ALA A 974 -11.89 -34.04 -43.23
C ALA A 974 -12.47 -33.39 -41.97
N TYR A 975 -11.75 -33.47 -40.84
CA TYR A 975 -12.12 -32.80 -39.60
C TYR A 975 -12.02 -31.27 -39.71
N GLY A 976 -10.99 -30.75 -40.39
CA GLY A 976 -10.89 -29.33 -40.73
C GLY A 976 -12.04 -28.86 -41.63
N LYS A 977 -12.44 -29.67 -42.62
CA LYS A 977 -13.56 -29.38 -43.51
C LYS A 977 -14.91 -29.37 -42.78
N ARG A 978 -15.15 -30.28 -41.84
CA ARG A 978 -16.35 -30.27 -40.98
C ARG A 978 -16.56 -28.91 -40.30
N TYR A 979 -15.47 -28.33 -39.78
CA TYR A 979 -15.50 -27.02 -39.14
C TYR A 979 -15.88 -25.90 -40.12
N THR A 980 -15.25 -25.86 -41.30
CA THR A 980 -15.55 -24.82 -42.30
C THR A 980 -16.96 -24.96 -42.86
N ASP A 981 -17.41 -26.18 -43.17
CA ASP A 981 -18.75 -26.43 -43.71
C ASP A 981 -19.85 -25.96 -42.74
N PHE A 982 -19.68 -26.22 -41.43
CA PHE A 982 -20.62 -25.77 -40.42
C PHE A 982 -20.65 -24.24 -40.29
N LEU A 983 -19.49 -23.59 -40.35
CA LEU A 983 -19.40 -22.13 -40.32
C LEU A 983 -19.99 -21.47 -41.55
N ASP A 984 -19.79 -22.05 -42.73
CA ASP A 984 -20.40 -21.52 -43.96
C ASP A 984 -21.93 -21.58 -43.87
N LYS A 985 -22.49 -22.62 -43.25
CA LYS A 985 -23.92 -22.75 -42.95
C LYS A 985 -24.41 -21.63 -42.04
N VAL A 986 -23.69 -21.35 -40.94
CA VAL A 986 -24.02 -20.27 -39.99
C VAL A 986 -23.88 -18.89 -40.64
N ARG A 987 -22.76 -18.63 -41.34
CA ARG A 987 -22.46 -17.37 -42.02
C ARG A 987 -23.52 -17.06 -43.08
N THR A 988 -23.93 -18.05 -43.86
CA THR A 988 -24.99 -17.92 -44.86
C THR A 988 -26.31 -17.55 -44.21
N ALA A 989 -26.70 -18.24 -43.12
CA ALA A 989 -27.94 -17.97 -42.40
C ALA A 989 -27.95 -16.59 -41.71
N GLU A 990 -26.86 -16.20 -41.04
CA GLU A 990 -26.72 -14.88 -40.40
C GLU A 990 -26.77 -13.76 -41.43
N THR A 991 -26.03 -13.88 -42.54
CA THR A 991 -25.99 -12.87 -43.61
C THR A 991 -27.35 -12.72 -44.29
N ALA A 992 -28.06 -13.83 -44.55
CA ALA A 992 -29.37 -13.80 -45.20
C ALA A 992 -30.46 -13.17 -44.32
N ARG A 993 -30.39 -13.35 -42.99
CA ARG A 993 -31.40 -12.83 -42.05
C ARG A 993 -31.05 -11.45 -41.50
N LEU A 994 -29.77 -11.14 -41.34
CA LEU A 994 -29.24 -9.93 -40.73
C LEU A 994 -28.00 -9.42 -41.49
N PRO A 995 -28.17 -8.80 -42.68
CA PRO A 995 -27.07 -8.27 -43.46
C PRO A 995 -26.18 -7.32 -42.65
N GLY A 996 -24.86 -7.50 -42.73
CA GLY A 996 -23.87 -6.66 -42.03
C GLY A 996 -23.58 -7.07 -40.58
N LYS A 997 -24.16 -8.17 -40.07
CA LYS A 997 -23.82 -8.76 -38.76
C LYS A 997 -22.95 -10.02 -38.96
N SER A 998 -21.89 -10.15 -38.17
CA SER A 998 -20.97 -11.32 -38.17
C SER A 998 -20.75 -11.91 -36.77
N ALA A 999 -21.34 -11.32 -35.72
CA ALA A 999 -21.00 -11.64 -34.34
C ALA A 999 -21.39 -13.09 -33.97
N LEU A 1000 -22.45 -13.64 -34.57
CA LEU A 1000 -22.83 -15.03 -34.33
C LEU A 1000 -21.83 -15.97 -35.02
N THR A 1001 -21.48 -15.69 -36.28
CA THR A 1001 -20.45 -16.43 -37.02
C THR A 1001 -19.11 -16.40 -36.30
N GLU A 1002 -18.70 -15.24 -35.77
CA GLU A 1002 -17.48 -15.08 -34.96
C GLU A 1002 -17.52 -15.90 -33.67
N ALA A 1003 -18.65 -15.88 -32.95
CA ALA A 1003 -18.82 -16.68 -31.75
C ALA A 1003 -18.74 -18.18 -32.07
N VAL A 1004 -19.45 -18.64 -33.11
CA VAL A 1004 -19.41 -20.04 -33.53
C VAL A 1004 -18.00 -20.43 -33.99
N ALA A 1005 -17.29 -19.58 -34.73
CA ALA A 1005 -15.92 -19.84 -35.15
C ALA A 1005 -14.99 -20.08 -33.95
N ARG A 1006 -15.14 -19.31 -32.87
CA ARG A 1006 -14.33 -19.47 -31.66
C ARG A 1006 -14.71 -20.73 -30.88
N TYR A 1007 -16.00 -20.94 -30.66
CA TYR A 1007 -16.48 -21.91 -29.66
C TYR A 1007 -16.78 -23.29 -30.22
N TYR A 1008 -17.17 -23.39 -31.49
CA TYR A 1008 -17.23 -24.67 -32.17
C TYR A 1008 -15.82 -25.26 -32.33
N PHE A 1009 -14.83 -24.43 -32.70
CA PHE A 1009 -13.43 -24.83 -32.69
C PHE A 1009 -12.99 -25.34 -31.33
N LYS A 1010 -13.34 -24.64 -30.24
CA LYS A 1010 -12.98 -25.05 -28.87
C LYS A 1010 -13.55 -26.44 -28.52
N LEU A 1011 -14.77 -26.74 -28.94
CA LEU A 1011 -15.41 -28.04 -28.71
C LEU A 1011 -14.81 -29.15 -29.59
N LEU A 1012 -14.42 -28.83 -30.84
CA LEU A 1012 -13.77 -29.79 -31.74
C LEU A 1012 -12.32 -30.09 -31.34
N ALA A 1013 -11.58 -29.08 -30.90
CA ALA A 1013 -10.19 -29.17 -30.46
C ALA A 1013 -10.10 -29.40 -28.94
N ILE A 1014 -10.75 -30.46 -28.44
CA ILE A 1014 -10.63 -30.82 -27.03
C ILE A 1014 -9.19 -31.16 -26.67
N LYS A 1015 -8.78 -30.76 -25.46
CA LYS A 1015 -7.42 -31.02 -24.97
C LYS A 1015 -7.35 -32.39 -24.34
N ASP A 1016 -7.43 -33.39 -25.21
CA ASP A 1016 -7.24 -34.80 -24.86
C ASP A 1016 -5.75 -35.15 -24.75
N GLU A 1017 -5.47 -36.38 -24.35
CA GLU A 1017 -4.12 -36.85 -24.06
C GLU A 1017 -3.22 -36.76 -25.30
N TYR A 1018 -3.77 -37.03 -26.49
CA TYR A 1018 -3.07 -36.93 -27.77
C TYR A 1018 -2.78 -35.47 -28.13
N GLU A 1019 -3.74 -34.57 -27.92
CA GLU A 1019 -3.59 -33.15 -28.24
C GLU A 1019 -2.66 -32.43 -27.27
N VAL A 1020 -2.77 -32.69 -25.97
CA VAL A 1020 -1.82 -32.16 -24.98
C VAL A 1020 -0.40 -32.60 -25.32
N ALA A 1021 -0.22 -33.86 -25.75
CA ALA A 1021 1.07 -34.35 -26.22
C ALA A 1021 1.57 -33.58 -27.45
N ARG A 1022 0.71 -33.42 -28.47
CA ARG A 1022 1.04 -32.65 -29.68
C ARG A 1022 1.45 -31.21 -29.36
N LEU A 1023 0.70 -30.51 -28.51
CA LEU A 1023 0.97 -29.12 -28.10
C LEU A 1023 2.24 -28.93 -27.28
N TYR A 1024 2.82 -30.00 -26.75
CA TYR A 1024 4.17 -29.98 -26.17
C TYR A 1024 5.26 -30.31 -27.19
N THR A 1025 4.98 -31.15 -28.19
CA THR A 1025 5.97 -31.68 -29.14
C THR A 1025 5.94 -31.11 -30.56
N ASP A 1026 5.02 -30.18 -30.86
CA ASP A 1026 4.94 -29.45 -32.14
C ASP A 1026 6.11 -28.46 -32.37
N GLY A 1027 6.98 -28.32 -31.37
CA GLY A 1027 8.16 -27.46 -31.37
C GLY A 1027 7.89 -26.02 -30.96
N ASP A 1028 6.65 -25.55 -30.90
CA ASP A 1028 6.32 -24.17 -30.50
C ASP A 1028 6.67 -23.94 -29.02
N PHE A 1029 6.24 -24.84 -28.14
CA PHE A 1029 6.55 -24.75 -26.72
C PHE A 1029 8.07 -24.77 -26.46
N ALA A 1030 8.81 -25.66 -27.13
CA ALA A 1030 10.26 -25.74 -27.00
C ALA A 1030 10.96 -24.45 -27.45
N ARG A 1031 10.53 -23.85 -28.58
CA ARG A 1031 11.04 -22.55 -29.04
C ARG A 1031 10.74 -21.43 -28.04
N ARG A 1032 9.53 -21.39 -27.45
CA ARG A 1032 9.16 -20.41 -26.43
C ARG A 1032 10.02 -20.51 -25.18
N VAL A 1033 10.23 -21.73 -24.67
CA VAL A 1033 11.12 -21.94 -23.52
C VAL A 1033 12.56 -21.54 -23.88
N ALA A 1034 13.06 -21.91 -25.07
CA ALA A 1034 14.40 -21.53 -25.52
C ALA A 1034 14.58 -20.02 -25.75
N ALA A 1035 13.50 -19.29 -26.08
CA ALA A 1035 13.51 -17.84 -26.20
C ALA A 1035 13.54 -17.14 -24.83
N GLN A 1036 12.96 -17.74 -23.80
CA GLN A 1036 12.89 -17.18 -22.45
C GLN A 1036 14.06 -17.62 -21.54
N PHE A 1037 14.64 -18.79 -21.79
CA PHE A 1037 15.69 -19.38 -20.96
C PHE A 1037 16.98 -19.63 -21.74
N GLU A 1038 18.11 -19.56 -21.04
CA GLU A 1038 19.45 -19.86 -21.54
C GLU A 1038 20.20 -20.81 -20.60
N GLY A 1039 21.27 -21.43 -21.11
CA GLY A 1039 22.05 -22.43 -20.38
C GLY A 1039 21.37 -23.80 -20.29
N ASN A 1040 21.91 -24.68 -19.45
CA ASN A 1040 21.45 -26.06 -19.32
C ASN A 1040 20.26 -26.14 -18.34
N TYR A 1041 19.09 -26.56 -18.84
CA TYR A 1041 17.89 -26.77 -18.04
C TYR A 1041 17.18 -28.10 -18.37
N LYS A 1042 16.38 -28.59 -17.42
CA LYS A 1042 15.52 -29.77 -17.54
C LYS A 1042 14.06 -29.37 -17.35
N LEU A 1043 13.16 -30.01 -18.09
CA LEU A 1043 11.72 -29.78 -18.00
C LEU A 1043 11.05 -30.88 -17.18
N ASN A 1044 10.29 -30.49 -16.17
CA ASN A 1044 9.44 -31.37 -15.38
C ASN A 1044 7.97 -31.01 -15.60
N PHE A 1045 7.14 -32.02 -15.87
CA PHE A 1045 5.73 -31.90 -16.20
C PHE A 1045 4.86 -32.29 -15.00
N HIS A 1046 3.73 -31.60 -14.83
CA HIS A 1046 2.80 -31.82 -13.72
C HIS A 1046 1.47 -32.36 -14.25
N LEU A 1047 1.28 -33.67 -14.18
CA LEU A 1047 0.19 -34.38 -14.86
C LEU A 1047 -0.60 -35.25 -13.90
N ALA A 1048 -1.84 -35.55 -14.25
CA ALA A 1048 -2.75 -36.42 -13.50
C ALA A 1048 -3.36 -37.48 -14.45
N PRO A 1049 -2.60 -38.51 -14.87
CA PRO A 1049 -3.08 -39.45 -15.88
C PRO A 1049 -4.30 -40.24 -15.38
N PRO A 1050 -5.42 -40.32 -16.13
CA PRO A 1050 -6.68 -40.87 -15.64
C PRO A 1050 -6.60 -42.33 -15.15
N LEU A 1051 -5.73 -43.14 -15.76
CA LEU A 1051 -5.63 -44.58 -15.48
C LEU A 1051 -4.77 -44.93 -14.26
N SER A 1052 -3.94 -43.99 -13.77
CA SER A 1052 -2.96 -44.25 -12.71
C SER A 1052 -3.02 -43.26 -11.55
N ASN A 1053 -4.00 -42.34 -11.57
CA ASN A 1053 -4.14 -41.33 -10.53
C ASN A 1053 -4.83 -41.88 -9.28
N LYS A 1054 -4.23 -41.65 -8.11
CA LYS A 1054 -4.85 -41.91 -6.81
C LYS A 1054 -5.51 -40.62 -6.31
N PRO A 1055 -6.82 -40.63 -6.00
CA PRO A 1055 -7.50 -39.45 -5.46
C PRO A 1055 -6.93 -39.08 -4.09
N ASP A 1056 -7.03 -37.79 -3.75
CA ASP A 1056 -6.74 -37.27 -2.42
C ASP A 1056 -7.71 -37.88 -1.40
N LEU A 1057 -7.18 -38.32 -0.26
CA LEU A 1057 -7.98 -39.01 0.76
C LEU A 1057 -8.95 -38.09 1.51
N VAL A 1058 -8.72 -36.78 1.49
CA VAL A 1058 -9.55 -35.79 2.19
C VAL A 1058 -10.57 -35.19 1.23
N THR A 1059 -10.16 -34.79 0.03
CA THR A 1059 -11.07 -34.11 -0.92
C THR A 1059 -11.74 -35.06 -1.91
N GLY A 1060 -11.20 -36.28 -2.08
CA GLY A 1060 -11.63 -37.20 -3.15
C GLY A 1060 -11.22 -36.74 -4.56
N GLU A 1061 -10.52 -35.61 -4.70
CA GLU A 1061 -10.11 -35.05 -5.99
C GLU A 1061 -8.82 -35.71 -6.50
N ALA A 1062 -8.70 -35.84 -7.81
CA ALA A 1062 -7.48 -36.29 -8.49
C ALA A 1062 -6.26 -35.39 -8.18
N LYS A 1063 -5.11 -35.98 -7.81
CA LYS A 1063 -3.86 -35.24 -7.52
C LYS A 1063 -2.89 -35.27 -8.72
N LYS A 1064 -2.05 -34.25 -8.88
CA LYS A 1064 -1.01 -34.24 -9.93
C LYS A 1064 0.30 -34.84 -9.41
N SER A 1065 1.00 -35.54 -10.30
CA SER A 1065 2.33 -36.11 -10.10
C SER A 1065 3.36 -35.41 -11.00
N VAL A 1066 4.63 -35.45 -10.58
CA VAL A 1066 5.74 -34.85 -11.31
C VAL A 1066 6.39 -35.90 -12.22
N TYR A 1067 6.55 -35.57 -13.49
CA TYR A 1067 7.21 -36.41 -14.50
C TYR A 1067 8.44 -35.69 -15.04
N GLY A 1068 9.55 -36.41 -15.20
CA GLY A 1068 10.81 -35.86 -15.67
C GLY A 1068 10.87 -35.60 -17.18
N PRO A 1069 12.04 -35.19 -17.70
CA PRO A 1069 12.23 -34.82 -19.11
C PRO A 1069 11.87 -35.92 -20.12
N TRP A 1070 11.94 -37.20 -19.73
CA TRP A 1070 11.57 -38.34 -20.58
C TRP A 1070 10.13 -38.25 -21.10
N MET A 1071 9.26 -37.52 -20.39
CA MET A 1071 7.86 -37.32 -20.79
C MET A 1071 7.74 -36.63 -22.16
N MET A 1072 8.72 -35.83 -22.59
CA MET A 1072 8.73 -35.25 -23.94
C MET A 1072 8.80 -36.32 -25.03
N SER A 1073 9.59 -37.39 -24.83
CA SER A 1073 9.66 -38.52 -25.75
C SER A 1073 8.35 -39.31 -25.74
N ALA A 1074 7.75 -39.51 -24.57
CA ALA A 1074 6.47 -40.18 -24.43
C ALA A 1074 5.34 -39.38 -25.12
N PHE A 1075 5.31 -38.06 -24.96
CA PHE A 1075 4.40 -37.19 -25.70
C PHE A 1075 4.64 -37.27 -27.22
N GLY A 1076 5.90 -37.35 -27.66
CA GLY A 1076 6.20 -37.47 -29.09
C GLY A 1076 5.64 -38.76 -29.71
N LEU A 1077 5.67 -39.87 -28.97
CA LEU A 1077 5.03 -41.11 -29.39
C LEU A 1077 3.50 -41.00 -29.35
N LEU A 1078 2.94 -40.49 -28.26
CA LEU A 1078 1.50 -40.35 -28.06
C LEU A 1078 0.86 -39.42 -29.11
N ALA A 1079 1.51 -38.31 -29.47
CA ALA A 1079 1.05 -37.39 -30.50
C ALA A 1079 0.90 -38.05 -31.89
N ARG A 1080 1.74 -39.05 -32.21
CA ARG A 1080 1.64 -39.81 -33.47
C ARG A 1080 0.48 -40.82 -33.47
N MET A 1081 -0.05 -41.15 -32.30
CA MET A 1081 -1.17 -42.09 -32.13
C MET A 1081 -2.54 -41.41 -32.24
N LYS A 1082 -2.62 -40.15 -32.72
CA LYS A 1082 -3.88 -39.41 -32.90
C LYS A 1082 -4.94 -40.16 -33.73
N GLY A 1083 -4.53 -41.04 -34.65
CA GLY A 1083 -5.44 -41.87 -35.44
C GLY A 1083 -6.24 -42.89 -34.62
N LEU A 1084 -5.84 -43.17 -33.38
CA LEU A 1084 -6.60 -44.01 -32.47
C LEU A 1084 -7.79 -43.27 -31.84
N ARG A 1085 -7.78 -41.93 -31.83
CA ARG A 1085 -8.83 -41.09 -31.21
C ARG A 1085 -10.21 -41.48 -31.72
N GLY A 1086 -11.13 -41.76 -30.80
CA GLY A 1086 -12.51 -42.14 -31.14
C GLY A 1086 -12.70 -43.55 -31.70
N THR A 1087 -11.62 -44.33 -31.90
CA THR A 1087 -11.70 -45.73 -32.32
C THR A 1087 -11.90 -46.67 -31.11
N ALA A 1088 -12.14 -47.96 -31.35
CA ALA A 1088 -12.22 -48.97 -30.29
C ALA A 1088 -10.94 -49.09 -29.44
N PHE A 1089 -9.79 -48.72 -30.03
CA PHE A 1089 -8.47 -48.72 -29.40
C PHE A 1089 -8.15 -47.43 -28.62
N ASP A 1090 -9.07 -46.46 -28.60
CA ASP A 1090 -8.94 -45.27 -27.76
C ASP A 1090 -9.22 -45.59 -26.29
N ILE A 1091 -8.18 -45.96 -25.54
CA ILE A 1091 -8.31 -46.29 -24.12
C ILE A 1091 -8.70 -45.05 -23.28
N PHE A 1092 -8.27 -43.85 -23.69
CA PHE A 1092 -8.53 -42.61 -22.97
C PHE A 1092 -9.94 -42.06 -23.24
N GLY A 1093 -10.43 -42.25 -24.47
CA GLY A 1093 -11.77 -41.87 -24.90
C GLY A 1093 -12.91 -42.55 -24.13
N ARG A 1094 -12.64 -43.61 -23.37
CA ARG A 1094 -13.67 -44.33 -22.58
C ARG A 1094 -14.07 -43.63 -21.28
N SER A 1095 -13.30 -42.65 -20.81
CA SER A 1095 -13.62 -41.90 -19.60
C SER A 1095 -14.90 -41.07 -19.72
N ALA A 1096 -15.55 -40.78 -18.58
CA ALA A 1096 -16.77 -39.99 -18.55
C ALA A 1096 -16.57 -38.58 -19.13
N GLU A 1097 -15.43 -37.94 -18.81
CA GLU A 1097 -15.07 -36.61 -19.34
C GLU A 1097 -15.00 -36.62 -20.87
N ARG A 1098 -14.33 -37.60 -21.50
CA ARG A 1098 -14.19 -37.68 -22.96
C ARG A 1098 -15.49 -38.07 -23.68
N ARG A 1099 -16.39 -38.80 -23.03
CA ARG A 1099 -17.74 -39.06 -23.56
C ARG A 1099 -18.58 -37.79 -23.54
N MET A 1100 -18.54 -37.06 -22.43
CA MET A 1100 -19.24 -35.78 -22.27
C MET A 1100 -18.74 -34.74 -23.29
N GLU A 1101 -17.42 -34.60 -23.49
CA GLU A 1101 -16.86 -33.67 -24.48
C GLU A 1101 -17.33 -33.96 -25.91
N ARG A 1102 -17.43 -35.24 -26.29
CA ARG A 1102 -17.97 -35.64 -27.59
C ARG A 1102 -19.46 -35.33 -27.72
N GLN A 1103 -20.23 -35.53 -26.65
CA GLN A 1103 -21.65 -35.18 -26.62
C GLN A 1103 -21.84 -33.67 -26.77
N LEU A 1104 -21.00 -32.84 -26.13
CA LEU A 1104 -21.09 -31.38 -26.24
C LEU A 1104 -20.95 -30.86 -27.68
N ILE A 1105 -20.18 -31.53 -28.54
CA ILE A 1105 -20.07 -31.17 -29.95
C ILE A 1105 -21.45 -31.32 -30.62
N THR A 1106 -22.08 -32.47 -30.44
CA THR A 1106 -23.41 -32.76 -31.02
C THR A 1106 -24.50 -31.88 -30.43
N ASP A 1107 -24.49 -31.66 -29.11
CA ASP A 1107 -25.44 -30.76 -28.45
C ASP A 1107 -25.30 -29.32 -28.98
N TYR A 1108 -24.06 -28.86 -29.19
CA TYR A 1108 -23.79 -27.53 -29.71
C TYR A 1108 -24.22 -27.38 -31.17
N GLU A 1109 -23.95 -28.37 -32.02
CA GLU A 1109 -24.43 -28.40 -33.40
C GLU A 1109 -25.97 -28.31 -33.45
N ALA A 1110 -26.66 -29.13 -32.64
CA ALA A 1110 -28.12 -29.12 -32.55
C ALA A 1110 -28.66 -27.79 -32.02
N LEU A 1111 -28.01 -27.20 -31.02
CA LEU A 1111 -28.39 -25.89 -30.48
C LEU A 1111 -28.30 -24.83 -31.57
N ILE A 1112 -27.16 -24.69 -32.26
CA ILE A 1112 -27.00 -23.68 -33.31
C ILE A 1112 -28.01 -23.92 -34.44
N GLU A 1113 -28.24 -25.17 -34.85
CA GLU A 1113 -29.26 -25.50 -35.85
C GLU A 1113 -30.70 -25.16 -35.39
N GLU A 1114 -30.99 -25.19 -34.09
CA GLU A 1114 -32.26 -24.67 -33.53
C GLU A 1114 -32.33 -23.13 -33.61
N LEU A 1115 -31.21 -22.43 -33.41
CA LEU A 1115 -31.17 -20.96 -33.39
C LEU A 1115 -31.35 -20.36 -34.80
N LEU A 1116 -30.67 -20.91 -35.82
CA LEU A 1116 -30.57 -20.30 -37.15
C LEU A 1116 -31.93 -19.99 -37.82
N PRO A 1117 -32.95 -20.87 -37.81
CA PRO A 1117 -34.23 -20.60 -38.47
C PRO A 1117 -35.03 -19.44 -37.86
N ARG A 1118 -34.77 -19.13 -36.58
CA ARG A 1118 -35.50 -18.12 -35.78
C ARG A 1118 -34.69 -16.83 -35.56
N LEU A 1119 -33.52 -16.72 -36.19
CA LEU A 1119 -32.62 -15.59 -35.99
C LEU A 1119 -33.24 -14.28 -36.50
N ALA A 1120 -33.28 -13.26 -35.64
CA ALA A 1120 -33.83 -11.94 -35.90
C ALA A 1120 -33.08 -10.86 -35.10
N ALA A 1121 -33.28 -9.59 -35.43
CA ALA A 1121 -32.52 -8.49 -34.83
C ALA A 1121 -32.69 -8.40 -33.29
N HIS A 1122 -33.88 -8.72 -32.77
CA HIS A 1122 -34.20 -8.63 -31.35
C HIS A 1122 -33.65 -9.78 -30.50
N ASN A 1123 -33.27 -10.91 -31.11
CA ASN A 1123 -32.76 -12.09 -30.41
C ASN A 1123 -31.31 -12.45 -30.77
N HIS A 1124 -30.70 -11.72 -31.72
CA HIS A 1124 -29.33 -11.92 -32.19
C HIS A 1124 -28.29 -11.88 -31.06
N ALA A 1125 -28.36 -10.90 -30.16
CA ALA A 1125 -27.43 -10.80 -29.03
C ALA A 1125 -27.50 -12.02 -28.09
N ILE A 1126 -28.71 -12.55 -27.86
CA ILE A 1126 -28.92 -13.76 -27.04
C ILE A 1126 -28.38 -14.99 -27.79
N ALA A 1127 -28.58 -15.09 -29.11
CA ALA A 1127 -28.00 -16.17 -29.92
C ALA A 1127 -26.46 -16.17 -29.88
N VAL A 1128 -25.84 -14.99 -29.92
CA VAL A 1128 -24.38 -14.84 -29.76
C VAL A 1128 -23.93 -15.29 -28.37
N GLU A 1129 -24.67 -14.95 -27.32
CA GLU A 1129 -24.36 -15.38 -25.96
C GLU A 1129 -24.52 -16.89 -25.77
N LEU A 1130 -25.56 -17.49 -26.36
CA LEU A 1130 -25.78 -18.94 -26.41
C LEU A 1130 -24.64 -19.66 -27.14
N ALA A 1131 -24.25 -19.17 -28.32
CA ALA A 1131 -23.09 -19.68 -29.05
C ALA A 1131 -21.79 -19.51 -28.25
N SER A 1132 -21.76 -18.60 -27.28
CA SER A 1132 -20.60 -18.34 -26.41
C SER A 1132 -20.56 -19.18 -25.13
N ILE A 1133 -21.56 -20.01 -24.85
CA ILE A 1133 -21.59 -20.88 -23.66
C ILE A 1133 -20.33 -21.75 -23.50
N PRO A 1134 -19.74 -22.34 -24.55
CA PRO A 1134 -18.51 -23.12 -24.41
C PRO A 1134 -17.34 -22.32 -23.84
N GLU A 1135 -17.38 -20.99 -23.85
CA GLU A 1135 -16.38 -20.17 -23.18
C GLU A 1135 -16.30 -20.43 -21.69
N HIS A 1136 -17.46 -20.69 -21.07
CA HIS A 1136 -17.58 -20.94 -19.64
C HIS A 1136 -17.19 -22.37 -19.25
N ILE A 1137 -17.06 -23.29 -20.22
CA ILE A 1137 -16.59 -24.66 -20.00
C ILE A 1137 -15.06 -24.68 -20.10
N ARG A 1138 -14.35 -24.56 -18.97
CA ARG A 1138 -12.88 -24.46 -18.91
C ARG A 1138 -12.30 -25.40 -17.86
N GLY A 1139 -11.05 -25.81 -18.06
CA GLY A 1139 -10.28 -26.56 -17.07
C GLY A 1139 -10.16 -28.04 -17.43
N TYR A 1140 -9.89 -28.87 -16.43
CA TYR A 1140 -9.65 -30.31 -16.60
C TYR A 1140 -10.31 -31.06 -15.44
N GLY A 1141 -10.78 -32.29 -15.65
CA GLY A 1141 -11.39 -33.14 -14.62
C GLY A 1141 -12.43 -32.39 -13.79
N HIS A 1142 -12.32 -32.49 -12.45
CA HIS A 1142 -13.26 -31.88 -11.50
C HIS A 1142 -13.43 -30.35 -11.66
N VAL A 1143 -12.41 -29.63 -12.15
CA VAL A 1143 -12.52 -28.18 -12.43
C VAL A 1143 -13.43 -27.94 -13.64
N LYS A 1144 -13.29 -28.77 -14.69
CA LYS A 1144 -14.17 -28.70 -15.86
C LYS A 1144 -15.60 -29.07 -15.50
N ASP A 1145 -15.80 -30.10 -14.70
CA ASP A 1145 -17.14 -30.53 -14.28
C ASP A 1145 -17.89 -29.43 -13.52
N ARG A 1146 -17.20 -28.70 -12.64
CA ARG A 1146 -17.76 -27.56 -11.92
C ARG A 1146 -18.19 -26.44 -12.88
N HIS A 1147 -17.32 -26.09 -13.82
CA HIS A 1147 -17.60 -25.06 -14.82
C HIS A 1147 -18.69 -25.48 -15.80
N LEU A 1148 -18.74 -26.76 -16.19
CA LEU A 1148 -19.79 -27.32 -17.03
C LEU A 1148 -21.16 -27.19 -16.38
N LYS A 1149 -21.28 -27.54 -15.09
CA LYS A 1149 -22.55 -27.38 -14.34
C LYS A 1149 -23.02 -25.93 -14.34
N ALA A 1150 -22.12 -24.98 -14.07
CA ALA A 1150 -22.44 -23.55 -14.10
C ALA A 1150 -22.81 -23.08 -15.53
N ALA A 1151 -22.10 -23.55 -16.56
CA ALA A 1151 -22.37 -23.21 -17.95
C ALA A 1151 -23.73 -23.76 -18.42
N LYS A 1152 -24.10 -24.99 -18.06
CA LYS A 1152 -25.40 -25.59 -18.39
C LYS A 1152 -26.57 -24.89 -17.70
N ALA A 1153 -26.39 -24.41 -16.47
CA ALA A 1153 -27.40 -23.58 -15.81
C ALA A 1153 -27.64 -22.27 -16.58
N LYS A 1154 -26.56 -21.58 -16.96
CA LYS A 1154 -26.63 -20.36 -17.78
C LYS A 1154 -27.23 -20.61 -19.18
N GLU A 1155 -26.88 -21.73 -19.81
CA GLU A 1155 -27.43 -22.14 -21.10
C GLU A 1155 -28.95 -22.31 -21.02
N ALA A 1156 -29.47 -22.95 -19.98
CA ALA A 1156 -30.90 -23.14 -19.78
C ALA A 1156 -31.65 -21.79 -19.63
N GLU A 1157 -31.08 -20.84 -18.88
CA GLU A 1157 -31.61 -19.48 -18.74
C GLU A 1157 -31.66 -18.75 -20.08
N LEU A 1158 -30.58 -18.80 -20.85
CA LEU A 1158 -30.49 -18.13 -22.14
C LEU A 1158 -31.38 -18.77 -23.22
N ILE A 1159 -31.57 -20.10 -23.20
CA ILE A 1159 -32.51 -20.79 -24.12
C ILE A 1159 -33.94 -20.33 -23.83
N ALA A 1160 -34.32 -20.24 -22.56
CA ALA A 1160 -35.63 -19.72 -22.17
C ALA A 1160 -35.80 -18.26 -22.63
N ALA A 1161 -34.79 -17.42 -22.41
CA ALA A 1161 -34.78 -16.03 -22.87
C ALA A 1161 -34.92 -15.94 -24.41
N TYR A 1162 -34.15 -16.72 -25.16
CA TYR A 1162 -34.20 -16.74 -26.63
C TYR A 1162 -35.57 -17.16 -27.17
N ARG A 1163 -36.17 -18.21 -26.59
CA ARG A 1163 -37.50 -18.70 -26.99
C ARG A 1163 -38.63 -17.73 -26.63
N SER A 1164 -38.44 -16.92 -25.58
CA SER A 1164 -39.40 -15.91 -25.13
C SER A 1164 -39.24 -14.54 -25.81
N ALA A 1165 -38.13 -14.31 -26.51
CA ALA A 1165 -37.82 -13.03 -27.14
C ALA A 1165 -38.87 -12.68 -28.20
N LYS A 1166 -39.52 -11.52 -28.06
CA LYS A 1166 -40.49 -10.97 -29.00
C LYS A 1166 -39.95 -9.68 -29.61
N PRO A 1167 -40.37 -9.29 -30.82
CA PRO A 1167 -40.13 -7.95 -31.35
C PRO A 1167 -40.70 -6.91 -30.36
N ALA A 1168 -39.96 -5.84 -30.09
CA ALA A 1168 -40.49 -4.73 -29.30
C ALA A 1168 -41.73 -4.15 -30.00
N GLU A 1169 -42.84 -4.00 -29.29
CA GLU A 1169 -44.00 -3.25 -29.79
C GLU A 1169 -43.57 -1.80 -30.01
N ALA A 1170 -43.85 -1.27 -31.20
CA ALA A 1170 -43.51 0.10 -31.56
C ALA A 1170 -44.21 1.06 -30.60
N GLN A 1171 -43.44 1.73 -29.73
CA GLN A 1171 -43.94 2.89 -28.99
C GLN A 1171 -44.36 3.95 -30.01
N GLN A 1172 -45.67 4.20 -30.07
CA GLN A 1172 -46.23 5.34 -30.79
C GLN A 1172 -45.51 6.61 -30.34
N ALA A 1173 -44.92 7.31 -31.30
CA ALA A 1173 -44.40 8.65 -31.10
C ALA A 1173 -45.54 9.55 -30.60
N ILE A 1174 -45.39 10.07 -29.39
CA ILE A 1174 -46.21 11.17 -28.89
C ILE A 1174 -45.86 12.39 -29.74
N PRO A 1175 -46.82 13.07 -30.40
CA PRO A 1175 -46.53 14.29 -31.14
C PRO A 1175 -46.15 15.39 -30.14
N VAL A 1176 -45.01 16.02 -30.40
CA VAL A 1176 -44.58 17.24 -29.72
C VAL A 1176 -45.56 18.36 -30.07
N ALA A 1177 -46.27 18.89 -29.06
CA ALA A 1177 -47.02 20.14 -29.19
C ALA A 1177 -46.05 21.33 -29.13
N ALA A 1178 -46.35 22.34 -29.96
CA ALA A 1178 -45.57 23.54 -30.25
C ALA A 1178 -45.28 24.43 -29.03
#